data_AF-A0A933CKK9-F1
#
_entry.id   AF-A0A933CKK9-F1
#
_cell.length_a   1.000
_cell.length_b   1.000
_cell.length_c   1.000
_cell.angle_alpha   90.00
_cell.angle_beta   90.00
_cell.angle_gamma   90.00
#
_symmetry.space_group_name_H-M   'P 1'
#
loop_
_entity.id
_entity.type
_entity.pdbx_description
1 polymer ?
#
loop_
_entity_poly.entity_id
_entity_poly.type
_entity_poly.pdbx_seq_one_letter_code
_entity_poly.pdbx_strand_id
1 'polypeptide(L)'
;MKGQGKSHDLLVIYHVFINPDVAKPWMESHGYSWSPPKDVIVVVEKFTDQYLPFDSLWTYLGQKLGVTWAENHAPSLGEFRTAVQDRHVVLIFDELERGITNILDSGRRSQNLSFLQMISEESNRSPNVTLVAAIYSGAVEPGITLKRIQRLELRFRKAEERAAIVRHRLFSNADSYDRKAAEDLTQSYLNTWRRMGLQVTDDYLARLKSSFPFLPELIDLIFERMGGGEAFQGTRGALGLLGAMLDASGPESRLLTAAHCKLTDSACADRLQDLDPAGTTISCAAGNLRDLSRQPYAEAIASATLLASLVPGRARGLSKEELIHHVAEPGCDPNQFEATLEAFRRYGSYFHKEEDRFYFDIEENEEAKVELEALRSGSDEAARQEIGRLWLTELFKESQQAVIHTDFEMTRAALSGMKRAPRFVLAPRRLSNPERHNLYHGTEYRNQILLLEPREDQANHMINSDLLSAARRCAAATGLAGTARTAERRDRYEKIAARERKLVLDTLKQGGLVYIRVERWDETAEGTAFEIEPLGQASTREDVVTFLRTQVYPQTYFVEHLRDRLPGLIGQPVEQVDRLYRTTLGFPVPLKEDMISGAILLLVEDRDARPLGLLGPRGRSFCGEYVALTPSELDAAVLSAPWPQASIPPAVQRPLPIPSEQPSGGTSEVSAPPITAVPPGVDTDELATPFSRSPGDLRQQIAARLVDVGSAGIQQVSFRILANAQDVDLSGFSSGVRGGISGRGSLDVQIELICPGPMTKAEVEAKCEQLPQLPQGNYSARLQVVRKRDEDA
;
A
#
# COMPACT_ATOMS: atom_id res chain seq x y z
N MET A 1 42.33 17.22 7.77
CA MET A 1 41.43 17.29 8.93
C MET A 1 42.25 17.48 10.22
N LYS A 2 41.60 17.68 11.38
CA LYS A 2 42.26 17.53 12.70
C LYS A 2 42.34 16.04 13.07
N GLY A 3 43.24 15.67 13.99
CA GLY A 3 43.37 14.30 14.49
C GLY A 3 44.10 13.28 13.58
N GLN A 4 44.55 13.66 12.39
CA GLN A 4 45.20 12.77 11.40
C GLN A 4 46.70 12.52 11.66
N GLY A 5 47.19 12.59 12.90
CA GLY A 5 48.60 12.31 13.21
C GLY A 5 49.62 13.41 12.90
N LYS A 6 49.30 14.46 12.13
CA LYS A 6 50.25 15.52 11.67
C LYS A 6 51.27 15.99 12.73
N SER A 7 50.82 16.41 13.91
CA SER A 7 51.71 16.88 14.99
C SER A 7 52.60 15.77 15.57
N HIS A 8 52.17 14.51 15.49
CA HIS A 8 52.97 13.33 15.84
C HIS A 8 54.06 13.09 14.80
N ASP A 9 53.77 13.24 13.50
CA ASP A 9 54.78 13.16 12.43
C ASP A 9 55.85 14.26 12.59
N LEU A 10 55.42 15.49 12.93
CA LEU A 10 56.33 16.59 13.26
C LEU A 10 57.20 16.29 14.50
N LEU A 11 56.64 15.63 15.52
CA LEU A 11 57.39 15.19 16.70
C LEU A 11 58.40 14.09 16.38
N VAL A 12 58.07 13.15 15.48
CA VAL A 12 59.06 12.15 15.00
C VAL A 12 60.25 12.88 14.36
N ILE A 13 59.99 13.85 13.48
CA ILE A 13 61.05 14.63 12.82
C ILE A 13 61.87 15.43 13.86
N TYR A 14 61.22 16.07 14.82
CA TYR A 14 61.90 16.73 15.94
C TYR A 14 62.83 15.78 16.71
N HIS A 15 62.33 14.62 17.11
CA HIS A 15 63.11 13.65 17.87
C HIS A 15 64.25 13.04 17.05
N VAL A 16 64.06 12.85 15.74
CA VAL A 16 65.11 12.42 14.80
C VAL A 16 66.31 13.36 14.86
N PHE A 17 66.09 14.67 14.74
CA PHE A 17 67.18 15.65 14.72
C PHE A 17 67.76 15.98 16.11
N ILE A 18 66.96 15.94 17.18
CA ILE A 18 67.42 16.25 18.54
C ILE A 18 68.07 15.06 19.24
N ASN A 19 67.70 13.82 18.91
CA ASN A 19 68.17 12.60 19.59
C ASN A 19 68.83 11.62 18.60
N PRO A 20 69.90 12.02 17.89
CA PRO A 20 70.51 11.21 16.83
C PRO A 20 70.96 9.83 17.32
N ASP A 21 71.41 9.71 18.57
CA ASP A 21 71.85 8.45 19.19
C ASP A 21 70.73 7.42 19.33
N VAL A 22 69.47 7.87 19.44
CA VAL A 22 68.28 7.00 19.48
C VAL A 22 67.68 6.83 18.09
N ALA A 23 67.65 7.91 17.31
CA ALA A 23 67.07 7.94 15.98
C ALA A 23 67.83 7.07 14.96
N LYS A 24 69.17 7.02 15.04
CA LYS A 24 69.99 6.25 14.11
C LYS A 24 69.77 4.73 14.25
N PRO A 25 69.86 4.09 15.43
CA PRO A 25 69.48 2.68 15.59
C PRO A 25 68.03 2.39 15.18
N TRP A 26 67.10 3.31 15.44
CA TRP A 26 65.71 3.19 15.02
C TRP A 26 65.58 3.19 13.49
N MET A 27 66.24 4.10 12.78
CA MET A 27 66.27 4.10 11.30
C MET A 27 66.92 2.85 10.72
N GLU A 28 68.05 2.41 11.30
CA GLU A 28 68.77 1.19 10.87
C GLU A 28 67.88 -0.06 11.02
N SER A 29 67.10 -0.16 12.11
CA SER A 29 66.13 -1.26 12.30
C SER A 29 64.98 -1.27 11.28
N HIS A 30 64.70 -0.13 10.65
CA HIS A 30 63.73 0.01 9.55
C HIS A 30 64.40 -0.07 8.15
N GLY A 31 65.69 -0.41 8.08
CA GLY A 31 66.43 -0.59 6.83
C GLY A 31 66.97 0.71 6.20
N TYR A 32 66.94 1.84 6.92
CA TYR A 32 67.44 3.12 6.43
C TYR A 32 68.82 3.45 6.99
N SER A 33 69.77 3.81 6.11
CA SER A 33 71.05 4.38 6.50
C SER A 33 70.96 5.91 6.59
N TRP A 34 71.15 6.47 7.79
CA TRP A 34 71.13 7.92 8.01
C TRP A 34 72.39 8.41 8.70
N SER A 35 72.93 9.53 8.23
CA SER A 35 74.03 10.25 8.85
C SER A 35 73.49 11.58 9.38
N PRO A 36 73.37 11.77 10.70
CA PRO A 36 72.86 13.01 11.26
C PRO A 36 73.76 14.20 10.90
N PRO A 37 73.20 15.36 10.51
CA PRO A 37 73.98 16.57 10.33
C PRO A 37 74.61 17.02 11.66
N LYS A 38 75.73 17.74 11.57
CA LYS A 38 76.37 18.40 12.72
C LYS A 38 75.76 19.78 12.93
N ASP A 39 75.89 20.30 14.15
CA ASP A 39 75.51 21.67 14.54
C ASP A 39 74.08 22.04 14.10
N VAL A 40 73.13 21.18 14.51
CA VAL A 40 71.71 21.29 14.16
C VAL A 40 70.98 22.28 15.07
N ILE A 41 70.19 23.17 14.48
CA ILE A 41 69.22 24.02 15.18
C ILE A 41 67.83 23.59 14.75
N VAL A 42 67.05 23.03 15.69
CA VAL A 42 65.65 22.68 15.45
C VAL A 42 64.75 23.77 16.02
N VAL A 43 64.03 24.47 15.15
CA VAL A 43 63.04 25.49 15.51
C VAL A 43 61.66 24.88 15.32
N VAL A 44 60.97 24.62 16.44
CA VAL A 44 59.57 24.16 16.45
C VAL A 44 58.67 25.31 16.85
N GLU A 45 57.60 25.55 16.09
CA GLU A 45 56.57 26.53 16.44
C GLU A 45 55.16 26.01 16.11
N LYS A 46 54.20 26.27 17.00
CA LYS A 46 52.79 25.88 16.87
C LYS A 46 51.93 27.13 16.93
N PHE A 47 51.54 27.60 15.75
CA PHE A 47 50.96 28.92 15.51
C PHE A 47 49.53 29.13 16.07
N THR A 48 49.01 28.21 16.87
CA THR A 48 47.78 28.39 17.66
C THR A 48 48.03 28.84 19.09
N ASP A 49 49.22 28.61 19.63
CA ASP A 49 49.45 28.66 21.08
C ASP A 49 50.03 30.01 21.52
N GLN A 50 50.72 30.71 20.61
CA GLN A 50 51.29 32.05 20.81
C GLN A 50 51.15 32.87 19.52
N TYR A 51 50.97 34.19 19.67
CA TYR A 51 51.03 35.13 18.55
C TYR A 51 52.47 35.32 18.08
N LEU A 52 52.67 35.52 16.78
CA LEU A 52 53.97 35.87 16.24
C LEU A 52 54.43 37.24 16.76
N PRO A 53 55.67 37.40 17.23
CA PRO A 53 56.26 38.70 17.55
C PRO A 53 56.06 39.68 16.38
N PHE A 54 55.34 40.78 16.61
CA PHE A 54 55.04 41.81 15.61
C PHE A 54 54.33 41.28 14.33
N ASP A 55 53.59 40.17 14.43
CA ASP A 55 53.04 39.44 13.28
C ASP A 55 54.12 39.06 12.23
N SER A 56 55.35 38.80 12.68
CA SER A 56 56.53 38.61 11.84
C SER A 56 57.22 37.27 12.10
N LEU A 57 57.11 36.35 11.13
CA LEU A 57 57.80 35.06 11.13
C LEU A 57 59.32 35.22 11.04
N TRP A 58 59.83 36.23 10.34
CA TRP A 58 61.27 36.45 10.28
C TRP A 58 61.79 37.00 11.61
N THR A 59 61.09 37.93 12.28
CA THR A 59 61.52 38.42 13.60
C THR A 59 61.54 37.28 14.62
N TYR A 60 60.55 36.38 14.59
CA TYR A 60 60.56 35.15 15.37
C TYR A 60 61.78 34.26 15.06
N LEU A 61 62.02 33.94 13.79
CA LEU A 61 63.09 33.04 13.39
C LEU A 61 64.48 33.63 13.68
N GLY A 62 64.64 34.95 13.53
CA GLY A 62 65.85 35.68 13.88
C GLY A 62 66.20 35.50 15.36
N GLN A 63 65.23 35.70 16.26
CA GLN A 63 65.42 35.45 17.70
C GLN A 63 65.89 34.01 17.99
N LYS A 64 65.35 33.01 17.28
CA LYS A 64 65.76 31.60 17.43
C LYS A 64 67.14 31.30 16.85
N LEU A 65 67.59 32.03 15.83
CA LEU A 65 68.92 31.89 15.22
C LEU A 65 70.01 32.73 15.92
N GLY A 66 69.62 33.62 16.84
CA GLY A 66 70.50 34.54 17.57
C GLY A 66 70.78 35.86 16.84
N VAL A 67 69.91 36.28 15.91
CA VAL A 67 70.10 37.46 15.05
C VAL A 67 68.86 38.36 15.06
N THR A 68 69.07 39.66 15.27
CA THR A 68 67.97 40.65 15.18
C THR A 68 67.88 41.22 13.76
N TRP A 69 66.80 40.90 13.05
CA TRP A 69 66.45 41.54 11.78
C TRP A 69 65.44 42.67 11.98
N ALA A 70 65.25 43.51 10.96
CA ALA A 70 64.33 44.64 11.00
C ALA A 70 62.85 44.21 11.09
N GLU A 71 62.04 44.93 11.85
CA GLU A 71 60.60 44.63 12.02
C GLU A 71 59.72 45.06 10.84
N ASN A 72 60.22 45.97 9.99
CA ASN A 72 59.45 46.57 8.89
C ASN A 72 59.61 45.83 7.55
N HIS A 73 60.66 45.03 7.36
CA HIS A 73 60.88 44.21 6.18
C HIS A 73 61.52 42.86 6.52
N ALA A 74 61.23 41.83 5.74
CA ALA A 74 61.91 40.54 5.83
C ALA A 74 63.40 40.67 5.45
N PRO A 75 64.29 39.83 6.00
CA PRO A 75 65.69 39.78 5.58
C PRO A 75 65.80 39.27 4.14
N SER A 76 66.85 39.71 3.45
CA SER A 76 67.27 39.13 2.16
C SER A 76 67.80 37.70 2.33
N LEU A 77 67.87 36.96 1.21
CA LEU A 77 68.45 35.61 1.21
C LEU A 77 69.92 35.59 1.67
N GLY A 78 70.67 36.67 1.40
CA GLY A 78 72.07 36.81 1.85
C GLY A 78 72.16 36.97 3.36
N GLU A 79 71.32 37.81 3.96
CA GLU A 79 71.24 37.98 5.43
C GLU A 79 70.76 36.70 6.11
N PHE A 80 69.78 35.99 5.52
CA PHE A 80 69.33 34.70 6.01
C PHE A 80 70.45 33.64 5.99
N ARG A 81 71.17 33.49 4.87
CA ARG A 81 72.33 32.58 4.78
C ARG A 81 73.44 32.96 5.76
N THR A 82 73.68 34.25 5.96
CA THR A 82 74.67 34.75 6.94
C THR A 82 74.27 34.43 8.38
N ALA A 83 72.97 34.39 8.69
CA ALA A 83 72.46 33.94 9.97
C ALA A 83 72.51 32.40 10.13
N VAL A 84 72.27 31.63 9.07
CA VAL A 84 72.37 30.16 9.10
C VAL A 84 73.83 29.72 9.29
N GLN A 85 74.77 30.30 8.53
CA GLN A 85 76.18 29.89 8.46
C GLN A 85 76.30 28.42 8.00
N ASP A 86 77.28 27.68 8.52
CA ASP A 86 77.48 26.25 8.25
C ASP A 86 76.55 25.33 9.08
N ARG A 87 75.62 25.91 9.86
CA ARG A 87 74.70 25.18 10.75
C ARG A 87 73.53 24.60 9.96
N HIS A 88 73.00 23.45 10.40
CA HIS A 88 71.80 22.85 9.78
C HIS A 88 70.54 23.30 10.51
N VAL A 89 69.68 24.09 9.86
CA VAL A 89 68.45 24.64 10.46
C VAL A 89 67.24 23.83 10.02
N VAL A 90 66.55 23.22 10.99
CA VAL A 90 65.31 22.47 10.79
C VAL A 90 64.14 23.30 11.30
N LEU A 91 63.23 23.69 10.40
CA LEU A 91 62.03 24.46 10.68
C LEU A 91 60.83 23.53 10.71
N ILE A 92 60.16 23.43 11.86
CA ILE A 92 59.01 22.56 12.10
C ILE A 92 57.82 23.44 12.51
N PHE A 93 56.90 23.67 11.57
CA PHE A 93 55.78 24.60 11.75
C PHE A 93 54.44 23.85 11.81
N ASP A 94 53.83 23.77 12.99
CA ASP A 94 52.49 23.20 13.18
C ASP A 94 51.39 24.28 13.11
N GLU A 95 50.24 23.92 12.54
CA GLU A 95 49.11 24.82 12.28
C GLU A 95 49.46 26.11 11.52
N LEU A 96 50.52 26.11 10.70
CA LEU A 96 51.07 27.27 9.98
C LEU A 96 50.01 28.07 9.20
N GLU A 97 49.02 27.37 8.63
CA GLU A 97 47.91 28.01 7.91
C GLU A 97 47.11 28.97 8.79
N ARG A 98 46.77 28.58 10.03
CA ARG A 98 46.12 29.47 11.00
C ARG A 98 47.01 30.63 11.38
N GLY A 99 48.30 30.37 11.60
CA GLY A 99 49.28 31.40 11.91
C GLY A 99 49.28 32.54 10.89
N ILE A 100 49.34 32.20 9.60
CA ILE A 100 49.34 33.20 8.53
C ILE A 100 47.96 33.83 8.31
N THR A 101 46.85 33.09 8.42
CA THR A 101 45.51 33.68 8.27
C THR A 101 45.13 34.61 9.42
N ASN A 102 45.65 34.39 10.62
CA ASN A 102 45.36 35.20 11.80
C ASN A 102 46.03 36.60 11.76
N ILE A 103 47.10 36.78 10.97
CA ILE A 103 47.73 38.09 10.75
C ILE A 103 46.70 39.00 10.06
N LEU A 104 46.18 39.99 10.77
CA LEU A 104 45.09 40.86 10.28
C LEU A 104 45.56 41.82 9.19
N ASP A 105 46.79 42.35 9.29
CA ASP A 105 47.32 43.27 8.31
C ASP A 105 47.71 42.55 7.00
N SER A 106 47.11 42.99 5.90
CA SER A 106 47.28 42.35 4.58
C SER A 106 48.69 42.53 4.01
N GLY A 107 49.35 43.66 4.29
CA GLY A 107 50.73 43.92 3.87
C GLY A 107 51.71 43.00 4.60
N ARG A 108 51.59 42.91 5.92
CA ARG A 108 52.34 42.02 6.80
C ARG A 108 52.11 40.56 6.43
N ARG A 109 50.87 40.15 6.15
CA ARG A 109 50.57 38.79 5.68
C ARG A 109 51.28 38.48 4.35
N SER A 110 51.30 39.43 3.42
CA SER A 110 52.03 39.31 2.14
C SER A 110 53.55 39.24 2.32
N GLN A 111 54.13 40.04 3.24
CA GLN A 111 55.54 39.96 3.60
C GLN A 111 55.90 38.59 4.19
N ASN A 112 55.07 38.04 5.09
CA ASN A 112 55.28 36.72 5.68
C ASN A 112 55.19 35.61 4.62
N LEU A 113 54.25 35.68 3.68
CA LEU A 113 54.17 34.75 2.55
C LEU A 113 55.40 34.83 1.63
N SER A 114 55.90 36.03 1.38
CA SER A 114 57.13 36.25 0.59
C SER A 114 58.36 35.66 1.28
N PHE A 115 58.47 35.83 2.61
CA PHE A 115 59.52 35.23 3.42
C PHE A 115 59.40 33.69 3.48
N LEU A 116 58.19 33.15 3.66
CA LEU A 116 57.90 31.71 3.56
C LEU A 116 58.31 31.14 2.20
N GLN A 117 58.04 31.85 1.11
CA GLN A 117 58.50 31.44 -0.22
C GLN A 117 60.03 31.38 -0.25
N MET A 118 60.72 32.44 0.18
CA MET A 118 62.19 32.50 0.18
C MET A 118 62.84 31.36 0.96
N ILE A 119 62.41 31.09 2.19
CA ILE A 119 62.98 29.99 2.99
C ILE A 119 62.63 28.62 2.41
N SER A 120 61.46 28.46 1.79
CA SER A 120 61.07 27.21 1.13
C SER A 120 61.92 26.94 -0.12
N GLU A 121 62.20 27.97 -0.94
CA GLU A 121 63.12 27.87 -2.06
C GLU A 121 64.55 27.56 -1.61
N GLU A 122 65.00 28.13 -0.50
CA GLU A 122 66.32 27.84 0.05
C GLU A 122 66.42 26.40 0.57
N SER A 123 65.38 25.88 1.23
CA SER A 123 65.34 24.47 1.67
C SER A 123 65.35 23.44 0.53
N ASN A 124 65.01 23.86 -0.69
CA ASN A 124 65.13 23.03 -1.90
C ASN A 124 66.47 23.25 -2.66
N ARG A 125 67.25 24.27 -2.30
CA ARG A 125 68.55 24.61 -2.93
C ARG A 125 69.75 24.23 -2.07
N SER A 126 69.59 24.21 -0.75
CA SER A 126 70.67 24.06 0.22
C SER A 126 70.37 22.92 1.20
N PRO A 127 71.33 22.01 1.47
CA PRO A 127 71.17 20.97 2.49
C PRO A 127 71.24 21.54 3.92
N ASN A 128 71.49 22.84 4.11
CA ASN A 128 71.56 23.47 5.43
C ASN A 128 70.20 23.92 5.97
N VAL A 129 69.11 23.81 5.21
CA VAL A 129 67.77 24.23 5.64
C VAL A 129 66.75 23.14 5.33
N THR A 130 66.09 22.61 6.36
CA THR A 130 65.00 21.63 6.22
C THR A 130 63.69 22.28 6.68
N LEU A 131 62.70 22.42 5.79
CA LEU A 131 61.39 22.97 6.14
C LEU A 131 60.32 21.88 6.16
N VAL A 132 59.62 21.74 7.28
CA VAL A 132 58.47 20.85 7.46
C VAL A 132 57.31 21.64 8.04
N ALA A 133 56.16 21.62 7.36
CA ALA A 133 54.99 22.40 7.75
C ALA A 133 53.71 21.58 7.69
N ALA A 134 52.89 21.66 8.75
CA ALA A 134 51.54 21.12 8.77
C ALA A 134 50.51 22.22 8.42
N ILE A 135 49.82 22.02 7.31
CA ILE A 135 48.72 22.87 6.83
C ILE A 135 47.39 22.09 6.84
N TYR A 136 46.27 22.76 6.57
CA TYR A 136 44.96 22.12 6.39
C TYR A 136 44.65 21.89 4.91
N SER A 137 44.95 22.87 4.06
CA SER A 137 44.68 22.84 2.63
C SER A 137 45.84 23.40 1.81
N GLY A 138 46.33 22.61 0.86
CA GLY A 138 47.23 23.13 -0.18
C GLY A 138 46.54 24.04 -1.20
N ALA A 139 45.23 24.32 -1.09
CA ALA A 139 44.48 25.18 -2.02
C ALA A 139 44.25 26.61 -1.48
N VAL A 140 44.77 26.90 -0.28
CA VAL A 140 44.70 28.22 0.39
C VAL A 140 46.13 28.62 0.77
N GLU A 141 46.42 29.91 0.93
CA GLU A 141 47.72 30.35 1.46
C GLU A 141 47.86 29.96 2.95
N PRO A 142 49.06 29.55 3.43
CA PRO A 142 50.36 29.50 2.74
C PRO A 142 50.58 28.23 1.90
N GLY A 143 49.60 27.33 1.84
CA GLY A 143 49.69 26.08 1.07
C GLY A 143 49.86 26.26 -0.44
N ILE A 144 49.35 27.35 -1.02
CA ILE A 144 49.60 27.73 -2.42
C ILE A 144 51.08 28.12 -2.60
N THR A 145 51.63 28.95 -1.71
CA THR A 145 53.05 29.33 -1.72
C THR A 145 53.97 28.10 -1.60
N LEU A 146 53.73 27.24 -0.60
CA LEU A 146 54.53 26.02 -0.39
C LEU A 146 54.38 24.99 -1.52
N LYS A 147 53.34 25.09 -2.36
CA LYS A 147 53.16 24.24 -3.53
C LYS A 147 54.07 24.56 -4.72
N ARG A 148 54.67 25.76 -4.75
CA ARG A 148 55.49 26.26 -5.88
C ARG A 148 56.82 25.51 -6.02
N ILE A 149 57.29 24.88 -4.94
CA ILE A 149 58.51 24.06 -4.92
C ILE A 149 58.18 22.55 -4.95
N GLN A 150 59.17 21.77 -5.36
CA GLN A 150 59.16 20.32 -5.13
C GLN A 150 59.19 20.05 -3.63
N ARG A 151 58.35 19.13 -3.16
CA ARG A 151 58.20 18.79 -1.73
C ARG A 151 57.78 17.34 -1.59
N LEU A 152 58.13 16.71 -0.48
CA LEU A 152 57.46 15.49 -0.03
C LEU A 152 56.12 15.88 0.59
N GLU A 153 55.00 15.37 0.07
CA GLU A 153 53.67 15.65 0.62
C GLU A 153 53.03 14.40 1.20
N LEU A 154 52.98 14.33 2.54
CA LEU A 154 52.33 13.25 3.27
C LEU A 154 50.81 13.50 3.34
N ARG A 155 50.02 12.56 2.82
CA ARG A 155 48.55 12.64 2.80
C ARG A 155 47.94 11.27 3.06
N PHE A 156 47.53 11.00 4.30
CA PHE A 156 46.80 9.79 4.71
C PHE A 156 45.37 9.73 4.15
N ARG A 157 45.28 9.60 2.82
CA ARG A 157 44.02 9.58 2.07
C ARG A 157 43.61 8.17 1.71
N LYS A 158 44.57 7.29 1.48
CA LYS A 158 44.29 5.94 1.03
C LYS A 158 43.76 5.08 2.17
N ALA A 159 42.89 4.12 1.86
CA ALA A 159 42.33 3.20 2.85
C ALA A 159 43.43 2.36 3.50
N GLU A 160 44.43 1.97 2.72
CA GLU A 160 45.53 1.09 3.12
C GLU A 160 46.46 1.80 4.12
N GLU A 161 46.75 3.09 3.88
CA GLU A 161 47.49 3.97 4.80
C GLU A 161 46.74 4.17 6.13
N ARG A 162 45.42 4.40 6.05
CA ARG A 162 44.58 4.55 7.25
C ARG A 162 44.46 3.25 8.03
N ALA A 163 44.31 2.11 7.35
CA ALA A 163 44.27 0.79 7.96
C ALA A 163 45.56 0.49 8.74
N ALA A 164 46.73 0.85 8.19
CA ALA A 164 48.01 0.73 8.90
C ALA A 164 48.06 1.60 10.17
N ILE A 165 47.59 2.86 10.10
CA ILE A 165 47.49 3.75 11.28
C ILE A 165 46.53 3.16 12.34
N VAL A 166 45.35 2.67 11.92
CA VAL A 166 44.39 2.02 12.81
C VAL A 166 45.00 0.78 13.46
N ARG A 167 45.69 -0.06 12.68
CA ARG A 167 46.37 -1.28 13.18
C ARG A 167 47.35 -0.93 14.29
N HIS A 168 48.22 0.06 14.07
CA HIS A 168 49.18 0.54 15.06
C HIS A 168 48.49 1.19 16.29
N ARG A 169 47.30 1.77 16.14
CA ARG A 169 46.58 2.40 17.25
C ARG A 169 45.75 1.43 18.10
N LEU A 170 45.27 0.32 17.52
CA LEU A 170 44.46 -0.68 18.21
C LEU A 170 45.29 -1.86 18.75
N PHE A 171 46.38 -2.24 18.08
CA PHE A 171 47.20 -3.39 18.47
C PHE A 171 48.59 -2.96 18.95
N SER A 172 48.97 -3.38 20.15
CA SER A 172 50.29 -3.11 20.74
C SER A 172 51.45 -3.69 19.93
N ASN A 173 51.24 -4.84 19.27
CA ASN A 173 52.21 -5.50 18.40
C ASN A 173 51.67 -5.60 16.95
N ALA A 174 51.27 -4.48 16.37
CA ALA A 174 50.57 -4.41 15.07
C ALA A 174 51.25 -5.14 13.90
N ASP A 175 52.57 -5.32 13.93
CA ASP A 175 53.34 -6.00 12.88
C ASP A 175 53.69 -7.47 13.21
N SER A 176 53.41 -7.97 14.42
CA SER A 176 53.77 -9.33 14.86
C SER A 176 52.63 -10.34 14.69
N TYR A 177 52.02 -10.38 13.51
CA TYR A 177 51.02 -11.39 13.16
C TYR A 177 51.58 -12.38 12.11
N ASP A 178 51.07 -13.61 12.11
CA ASP A 178 51.42 -14.60 11.09
C ASP A 178 50.84 -14.17 9.74
N ARG A 179 51.72 -13.65 8.88
CA ARG A 179 51.37 -13.19 7.53
C ARG A 179 50.84 -14.33 6.65
N LYS A 180 51.34 -15.56 6.82
CA LYS A 180 50.86 -16.71 6.04
C LYS A 180 49.44 -17.08 6.48
N ALA A 181 49.21 -17.17 7.79
CA ALA A 181 47.85 -17.41 8.30
C ALA A 181 46.86 -16.31 7.87
N ALA A 182 47.30 -15.05 7.84
CA ALA A 182 46.49 -13.94 7.31
C ALA A 182 46.20 -14.09 5.81
N GLU A 183 47.16 -14.52 4.99
CA GLU A 183 46.96 -14.78 3.56
C GLU A 183 46.02 -15.96 3.30
N ASP A 184 46.21 -17.08 3.99
CA ASP A 184 45.35 -18.28 3.91
C ASP A 184 43.90 -17.95 4.32
N LEU A 185 43.76 -17.09 5.33
CA LEU A 185 42.47 -16.57 5.80
C LEU A 185 41.82 -15.62 4.78
N THR A 186 42.55 -14.64 4.25
CA THR A 186 42.08 -13.77 3.17
C THR A 186 41.60 -14.58 1.98
N GLN A 187 42.33 -15.63 1.60
CA GLN A 187 41.94 -16.52 0.51
C GLN A 187 40.65 -17.30 0.81
N SER A 188 40.39 -17.61 2.09
CA SER A 188 39.16 -18.26 2.55
C SER A 188 37.93 -17.34 2.48
N TYR A 189 38.08 -16.04 2.80
CA TYR A 189 37.05 -15.03 2.53
C TYR A 189 36.78 -14.90 1.02
N LEU A 190 37.83 -14.77 0.19
CA LEU A 190 37.67 -14.70 -1.27
C LEU A 190 36.90 -15.88 -1.86
N ASN A 191 37.22 -17.10 -1.41
CA ASN A 191 36.55 -18.30 -1.89
C ASN A 191 35.07 -18.35 -1.45
N THR A 192 34.75 -17.75 -0.30
CA THR A 192 33.36 -17.59 0.17
C THR A 192 32.63 -16.57 -0.69
N TRP A 193 33.19 -15.39 -0.92
CA TRP A 193 32.57 -14.35 -1.77
C TRP A 193 32.36 -14.81 -3.22
N ARG A 194 33.29 -15.58 -3.79
CA ARG A 194 33.10 -16.25 -5.10
C ARG A 194 31.92 -17.23 -5.09
N ARG A 195 31.73 -18.00 -4.00
CA ARG A 195 30.54 -18.86 -3.83
C ARG A 195 29.24 -18.07 -3.67
N MET A 196 29.30 -16.85 -3.15
CA MET A 196 28.18 -15.88 -3.10
C MET A 196 27.93 -15.19 -4.46
N GLY A 197 28.72 -15.50 -5.50
CA GLY A 197 28.57 -14.95 -6.85
C GLY A 197 29.43 -13.72 -7.16
N LEU A 198 30.26 -13.24 -6.22
CA LEU A 198 31.08 -12.05 -6.43
C LEU A 198 32.33 -12.32 -7.29
N GLN A 199 32.62 -11.40 -8.19
CA GLN A 199 33.88 -11.36 -8.95
C GLN A 199 34.90 -10.57 -8.15
N VAL A 200 36.03 -11.19 -7.81
CA VAL A 200 37.10 -10.54 -7.04
C VAL A 200 38.39 -10.51 -7.85
N THR A 201 38.92 -9.29 -8.04
CA THR A 201 40.14 -9.01 -8.81
C THR A 201 41.40 -9.15 -7.94
N ASP A 202 42.55 -9.36 -8.60
CA ASP A 202 43.84 -9.42 -7.92
C ASP A 202 44.23 -8.08 -7.27
N ASP A 203 43.83 -6.96 -7.86
CA ASP A 203 43.99 -5.62 -7.27
C ASP A 203 43.22 -5.50 -5.93
N TYR A 204 42.01 -6.05 -5.86
CA TYR A 204 41.23 -6.07 -4.63
C TYR A 204 41.83 -7.01 -3.58
N LEU A 205 42.40 -8.15 -3.99
CA LEU A 205 43.17 -9.01 -3.08
C LEU A 205 44.40 -8.28 -2.51
N ALA A 206 45.16 -7.57 -3.34
CA ALA A 206 46.29 -6.77 -2.87
C ALA A 206 45.85 -5.68 -1.87
N ARG A 207 44.72 -5.03 -2.16
CA ARG A 207 44.07 -4.05 -1.27
C ARG A 207 43.71 -4.66 0.09
N LEU A 208 42.97 -5.77 0.11
CA LEU A 208 42.55 -6.47 1.31
C LEU A 208 43.73 -6.98 2.15
N LYS A 209 44.79 -7.51 1.51
CA LYS A 209 46.03 -7.89 2.21
C LYS A 209 46.68 -6.69 2.92
N SER A 210 46.69 -5.52 2.29
CA SER A 210 47.29 -4.32 2.87
C SER A 210 46.47 -3.71 4.00
N SER A 211 45.14 -3.86 3.98
CA SER A 211 44.23 -3.35 5.02
C SER A 211 44.00 -4.30 6.20
N PHE A 212 44.38 -5.58 6.09
CA PHE A 212 44.25 -6.60 7.15
C PHE A 212 44.69 -6.08 8.54
N PRO A 213 43.99 -6.38 9.65
CA PRO A 213 42.81 -7.23 9.79
C PRO A 213 41.48 -6.50 9.51
N PHE A 214 41.48 -5.39 8.78
CA PHE A 214 40.26 -4.63 8.45
C PHE A 214 39.85 -4.86 6.99
N LEU A 215 38.55 -4.98 6.75
CA LEU A 215 38.00 -4.89 5.39
C LEU A 215 38.21 -3.46 4.84
N PRO A 216 38.70 -3.28 3.58
CA PRO A 216 38.95 -1.96 3.01
C PRO A 216 37.73 -1.03 3.09
N GLU A 217 36.56 -1.55 2.75
CA GLU A 217 35.28 -0.84 2.72
C GLU A 217 34.84 -0.37 4.11
N LEU A 218 35.20 -1.09 5.19
CA LEU A 218 34.98 -0.60 6.55
C LEU A 218 35.83 0.65 6.81
N ILE A 219 37.10 0.64 6.40
CA ILE A 219 37.99 1.80 6.57
C ILE A 219 37.52 2.99 5.72
N ASP A 220 37.04 2.75 4.50
CA ASP A 220 36.43 3.80 3.66
C ASP A 220 35.18 4.38 4.32
N LEU A 221 34.26 3.53 4.77
CA LEU A 221 33.02 3.91 5.44
C LEU A 221 33.31 4.77 6.68
N ILE A 222 34.25 4.32 7.52
CA ILE A 222 34.62 4.96 8.78
C ILE A 222 35.36 6.30 8.56
N PHE A 223 36.27 6.42 7.58
CA PHE A 223 37.15 7.59 7.46
C PHE A 223 36.81 8.55 6.31
N GLU A 224 36.19 8.10 5.23
CA GLU A 224 35.76 8.99 4.15
C GLU A 224 34.39 9.57 4.42
N ARG A 225 33.44 8.71 4.81
CA ARG A 225 32.04 9.12 4.96
C ARG A 225 31.76 9.75 6.35
N MET A 226 32.37 9.27 7.46
CA MET A 226 32.19 9.93 8.78
C MET A 226 33.07 11.18 8.99
N GLY A 227 34.14 11.36 8.20
CA GLY A 227 35.11 12.45 8.38
C GLY A 227 34.61 13.86 8.01
N GLY A 228 33.38 13.98 7.48
CA GLY A 228 32.78 15.24 7.03
C GLY A 228 31.73 15.86 7.96
N GLY A 229 31.26 15.15 8.99
CA GLY A 229 30.24 15.67 9.92
C GLY A 229 30.83 16.49 11.06
N GLU A 230 30.17 17.59 11.44
CA GLU A 230 30.62 18.44 12.56
C GLU A 230 30.42 17.80 13.95
N ALA A 231 29.52 16.80 14.06
CA ALA A 231 29.17 16.15 15.33
C ALA A 231 30.18 15.07 15.79
N PHE A 232 30.75 14.31 14.85
CA PHE A 232 31.64 13.20 15.18
C PHE A 232 33.06 13.71 15.49
N GLN A 233 33.72 13.20 16.53
CA GLN A 233 35.06 13.67 16.97
C GLN A 233 36.21 13.21 16.05
N GLY A 234 36.05 13.35 14.73
CA GLY A 234 37.01 13.02 13.69
C GLY A 234 37.65 11.64 13.88
N THR A 235 38.98 11.60 13.73
CA THR A 235 39.79 10.37 13.87
C THR A 235 39.65 9.71 15.26
N ARG A 236 39.33 10.47 16.32
CA ARG A 236 39.23 9.92 17.69
C ARG A 236 37.93 9.15 17.90
N GLY A 237 36.81 9.68 17.40
CA GLY A 237 35.54 8.94 17.37
C GLY A 237 35.67 7.65 16.56
N ALA A 238 36.29 7.74 15.38
CA ALA A 238 36.51 6.58 14.49
C ALA A 238 37.31 5.46 15.17
N LEU A 239 38.41 5.79 15.85
CA LEU A 239 39.20 4.83 16.62
C LEU A 239 38.44 4.28 17.83
N GLY A 240 37.63 5.11 18.51
CA GLY A 240 36.79 4.68 19.63
C GLY A 240 35.67 3.72 19.24
N LEU A 241 35.08 3.91 18.06
CA LEU A 241 34.10 2.97 17.48
C LEU A 241 34.78 1.68 17.01
N LEU A 242 35.88 1.76 16.28
CA LEU A 242 36.62 0.57 15.83
C LEU A 242 37.17 -0.28 16.99
N GLY A 243 37.56 0.36 18.11
CA GLY A 243 37.91 -0.34 19.35
C GLY A 243 36.71 -1.09 19.95
N ALA A 244 35.57 -0.42 20.10
CA ALA A 244 34.34 -1.07 20.59
C ALA A 244 33.88 -2.23 19.68
N MET A 245 33.97 -2.06 18.36
CA MET A 245 33.70 -3.12 17.39
C MET A 245 34.65 -4.31 17.57
N LEU A 246 35.95 -4.06 17.78
CA LEU A 246 36.94 -5.12 18.00
C LEU A 246 36.66 -5.90 19.29
N ASP A 247 36.33 -5.21 20.39
CA ASP A 247 35.95 -5.85 21.67
C ASP A 247 34.65 -6.67 21.50
N ALA A 248 33.62 -6.10 20.88
CA ALA A 248 32.35 -6.76 20.60
C ALA A 248 32.48 -7.96 19.64
N SER A 249 33.53 -8.00 18.82
CA SER A 249 33.81 -9.10 17.89
C SER A 249 34.22 -10.39 18.61
N GLY A 250 34.93 -10.26 19.74
CA GLY A 250 35.52 -11.39 20.45
C GLY A 250 36.76 -11.99 19.77
N PRO A 251 37.43 -12.96 20.43
CA PRO A 251 38.76 -13.44 20.03
C PRO A 251 38.78 -14.30 18.76
N GLU A 252 37.62 -14.78 18.30
CA GLU A 252 37.49 -15.63 17.10
C GLU A 252 37.30 -14.83 15.80
N SER A 253 37.13 -13.51 15.88
CA SER A 253 36.95 -12.68 14.69
C SER A 253 38.26 -12.55 13.90
N ARG A 254 38.12 -12.70 12.58
CA ARG A 254 39.21 -12.95 11.65
C ARG A 254 39.49 -11.78 10.72
N LEU A 255 38.44 -11.02 10.39
CA LEU A 255 38.48 -9.82 9.58
C LEU A 255 37.40 -8.87 10.12
N LEU A 256 37.79 -7.68 10.58
CA LEU A 256 36.85 -6.71 11.12
C LEU A 256 36.07 -6.04 9.97
N THR A 257 34.74 -6.09 10.07
CA THR A 257 33.78 -5.59 9.06
C THR A 257 32.69 -4.73 9.72
N ALA A 258 31.84 -4.07 8.94
CA ALA A 258 30.70 -3.30 9.47
C ALA A 258 29.68 -4.17 10.25
N ALA A 259 29.58 -5.48 9.93
CA ALA A 259 28.74 -6.43 10.67
C ALA A 259 29.16 -6.60 12.15
N HIS A 260 30.40 -6.25 12.49
CA HIS A 260 30.92 -6.31 13.84
C HIS A 260 30.51 -5.10 14.71
N CYS A 261 29.85 -4.09 14.13
CA CYS A 261 29.21 -3.01 14.87
C CYS A 261 27.85 -3.48 15.44
N LYS A 262 27.89 -4.48 16.32
CA LYS A 262 26.72 -5.19 16.87
C LYS A 262 25.77 -4.19 17.55
N LEU A 263 24.51 -4.15 17.11
CA LEU A 263 23.46 -3.35 17.75
C LEU A 263 23.15 -3.86 19.17
N THR A 264 23.41 -5.15 19.41
CA THR A 264 23.25 -5.81 20.72
C THR A 264 24.39 -5.54 21.69
N ASP A 265 25.51 -4.98 21.25
CA ASP A 265 26.61 -4.56 22.12
C ASP A 265 26.45 -3.11 22.58
N SER A 266 26.54 -2.86 23.89
CA SER A 266 26.32 -1.52 24.44
C SER A 266 27.43 -0.54 24.09
N ALA A 267 28.69 -0.98 24.00
CA ALA A 267 29.80 -0.08 23.67
C ALA A 267 29.73 0.37 22.20
N CYS A 268 29.30 -0.51 21.29
CA CYS A 268 28.97 -0.16 19.91
C CYS A 268 27.75 0.77 19.86
N ALA A 269 26.66 0.45 20.56
CA ALA A 269 25.45 1.28 20.57
C ALA A 269 25.70 2.70 21.10
N ASP A 270 26.50 2.86 22.16
CA ASP A 270 26.90 4.17 22.71
C ASP A 270 27.73 4.97 21.69
N ARG A 271 28.63 4.31 20.95
CA ARG A 271 29.44 4.95 19.89
C ARG A 271 28.61 5.32 18.65
N LEU A 272 27.52 4.60 18.38
CA LEU A 272 26.59 4.93 17.30
C LEU A 272 25.74 6.18 17.63
N GLN A 273 25.50 6.49 18.91
CA GLN A 273 24.80 7.73 19.31
C GLN A 273 25.58 9.01 18.91
N ASP A 274 26.92 8.93 18.78
CA ASP A 274 27.73 10.03 18.23
C ASP A 274 27.40 10.32 16.74
N LEU A 275 26.75 9.37 16.04
CA LEU A 275 26.33 9.47 14.63
C LEU A 275 24.81 9.70 14.46
N ASP A 276 24.00 9.17 15.38
CA ASP A 276 22.55 9.43 15.49
C ASP A 276 22.22 9.97 16.89
N PRO A 277 22.40 11.27 17.17
CA PRO A 277 22.16 11.85 18.49
C PRO A 277 20.69 11.81 18.94
N ALA A 278 19.76 11.56 18.01
CA ALA A 278 18.34 11.35 18.32
C ALA A 278 18.01 9.88 18.60
N GLY A 279 18.90 8.95 18.25
CA GLY A 279 18.74 7.50 18.36
C GLY A 279 17.58 6.92 17.55
N THR A 280 17.00 7.69 16.63
CA THR A 280 15.76 7.31 15.92
C THR A 280 16.00 6.21 14.91
N THR A 281 17.07 6.33 14.10
CA THR A 281 17.43 5.34 13.08
C THR A 281 18.02 4.09 13.74
N ILE A 282 18.81 4.25 14.81
CA ILE A 282 19.27 3.14 15.65
C ILE A 282 18.09 2.35 16.22
N SER A 283 17.09 3.03 16.78
CA SER A 283 15.88 2.39 17.34
C SER A 283 15.06 1.67 16.27
N CYS A 284 14.92 2.24 15.08
CA CYS A 284 14.26 1.61 13.93
C CYS A 284 14.96 0.31 13.50
N ALA A 285 16.29 0.34 13.36
CA ALA A 285 17.09 -0.83 13.02
C ALA A 285 17.06 -1.91 14.12
N ALA A 286 17.19 -1.51 15.39
CA ALA A 286 17.07 -2.42 16.53
C ALA A 286 15.68 -3.06 16.66
N GLY A 287 14.62 -2.35 16.23
CA GLY A 287 13.27 -2.88 16.10
C GLY A 287 13.20 -4.01 15.07
N ASN A 288 13.61 -3.74 13.83
CA ASN A 288 13.59 -4.76 12.77
C ASN A 288 14.53 -5.95 13.07
N LEU A 289 15.69 -5.70 13.66
CA LEU A 289 16.57 -6.76 14.16
C LEU A 289 15.89 -7.63 15.21
N ARG A 290 15.16 -7.05 16.18
CA ARG A 290 14.39 -7.81 17.18
C ARG A 290 13.32 -8.67 16.51
N ASP A 291 12.61 -8.09 15.55
CA ASP A 291 11.54 -8.75 14.80
C ASP A 291 12.05 -9.94 13.97
N LEU A 292 13.30 -9.86 13.49
CA LEU A 292 13.98 -10.87 12.66
C LEU A 292 15.08 -11.66 13.39
N SER A 293 15.19 -11.52 14.72
CA SER A 293 16.30 -12.04 15.56
C SER A 293 16.52 -13.56 15.51
N ARG A 294 15.56 -14.32 14.99
CA ARG A 294 15.67 -15.78 14.78
C ARG A 294 16.32 -16.17 13.45
N GLN A 295 16.49 -15.22 12.53
CA GLN A 295 17.10 -15.48 11.22
C GLN A 295 18.64 -15.52 11.34
N PRO A 296 19.33 -16.47 10.68
CA PRO A 296 20.79 -16.47 10.58
C PRO A 296 21.32 -15.14 10.03
N TYR A 297 22.47 -14.66 10.49
CA TYR A 297 23.08 -13.40 10.01
C TYR A 297 22.24 -12.11 10.23
N ALA A 298 21.12 -12.14 10.96
CA ALA A 298 20.27 -10.95 11.14
C ALA A 298 21.00 -9.79 11.82
N GLU A 299 21.77 -10.05 12.88
CA GLU A 299 22.65 -9.06 13.52
C GLU A 299 23.62 -8.45 12.51
N ALA A 300 24.32 -9.30 11.76
CA ALA A 300 25.36 -8.90 10.83
C ALA A 300 24.83 -8.00 9.70
N ILE A 301 23.67 -8.35 9.13
CA ILE A 301 22.98 -7.54 8.11
C ILE A 301 22.50 -6.22 8.73
N ALA A 302 21.84 -6.25 9.89
CA ALA A 302 21.36 -5.05 10.56
C ALA A 302 22.51 -4.08 10.91
N SER A 303 23.61 -4.59 11.49
CA SER A 303 24.80 -3.82 11.83
C SER A 303 25.50 -3.20 10.63
N ALA A 304 25.75 -3.97 9.57
CA ALA A 304 26.38 -3.46 8.37
C ALA A 304 25.51 -2.40 7.69
N THR A 305 24.20 -2.67 7.53
CA THR A 305 23.26 -1.72 6.92
C THR A 305 23.10 -0.46 7.78
N LEU A 306 22.94 -0.58 9.10
CA LEU A 306 22.79 0.59 9.98
C LEU A 306 24.03 1.49 9.92
N LEU A 307 25.23 0.93 10.09
CA LEU A 307 26.47 1.73 10.04
C LEU A 307 26.59 2.47 8.69
N ALA A 308 26.19 1.85 7.58
CA ALA A 308 26.16 2.52 6.28
C ALA A 308 25.00 3.50 6.05
N SER A 309 23.95 3.44 6.88
CA SER A 309 22.78 4.32 6.82
C SER A 309 22.96 5.60 7.63
N LEU A 310 23.68 5.52 8.76
CA LEU A 310 23.95 6.65 9.65
C LEU A 310 25.01 7.61 9.10
N VAL A 311 25.82 7.17 8.14
CA VAL A 311 27.01 7.89 7.73
C VAL A 311 26.76 8.69 6.45
N PRO A 312 26.90 10.04 6.48
CA PRO A 312 26.58 10.90 5.35
C PRO A 312 27.52 10.69 4.15
N GLY A 313 26.97 10.58 2.94
CA GLY A 313 27.75 10.35 1.73
C GLY A 313 26.91 10.48 0.45
N ARG A 314 27.56 10.31 -0.70
CA ARG A 314 26.91 10.45 -2.03
C ARG A 314 25.88 9.35 -2.37
N ALA A 315 25.95 8.20 -1.70
CA ALA A 315 25.01 7.09 -1.87
C ALA A 315 24.72 6.48 -0.49
N ARG A 316 23.43 6.40 -0.13
CA ARG A 316 22.97 5.88 1.15
C ARG A 316 23.08 4.35 1.17
N GLY A 317 23.31 3.75 2.34
CA GLY A 317 23.24 2.29 2.51
C GLY A 317 24.37 1.50 1.83
N LEU A 318 24.10 0.22 1.53
CA LEU A 318 25.02 -0.75 0.92
C LEU A 318 24.37 -1.50 -0.23
N SER A 319 25.10 -1.77 -1.31
CA SER A 319 24.68 -2.75 -2.32
C SER A 319 24.66 -4.17 -1.74
N LYS A 320 24.03 -5.11 -2.45
CA LYS A 320 24.11 -6.53 -2.10
C LYS A 320 25.56 -7.04 -2.03
N GLU A 321 26.42 -6.56 -2.92
CA GLU A 321 27.84 -6.96 -3.00
C GLU A 321 28.63 -6.42 -1.79
N GLU A 322 28.42 -5.14 -1.43
CA GLU A 322 29.01 -4.54 -0.23
C GLU A 322 28.52 -5.26 1.06
N LEU A 323 27.24 -5.67 1.11
CA LEU A 323 26.73 -6.48 2.22
C LEU A 323 27.39 -7.86 2.31
N ILE A 324 27.62 -8.54 1.18
CA ILE A 324 28.32 -9.82 1.15
C ILE A 324 29.76 -9.67 1.69
N HIS A 325 30.49 -8.62 1.30
CA HIS A 325 31.83 -8.34 1.86
C HIS A 325 31.80 -8.12 3.39
N HIS A 326 30.74 -7.50 3.92
CA HIS A 326 30.62 -7.26 5.36
C HIS A 326 30.13 -8.47 6.17
N VAL A 327 29.27 -9.33 5.60
CA VAL A 327 28.52 -10.36 6.33
C VAL A 327 29.01 -11.80 6.05
N ALA A 328 29.51 -12.08 4.85
CA ALA A 328 29.81 -13.47 4.44
C ALA A 328 31.22 -13.90 4.90
N GLU A 329 31.28 -14.51 6.08
CA GLU A 329 32.49 -15.12 6.65
C GLU A 329 32.75 -16.55 6.14
N PRO A 330 33.98 -17.08 6.25
CA PRO A 330 34.32 -18.46 5.87
C PRO A 330 33.39 -19.50 6.53
N GLY A 331 32.54 -20.12 5.71
CA GLY A 331 31.51 -21.06 6.16
C GLY A 331 30.07 -20.56 6.01
N CYS A 332 29.86 -19.30 5.57
CA CYS A 332 28.54 -18.74 5.28
C CYS A 332 27.74 -19.61 4.28
N ASP A 333 26.44 -19.80 4.57
CA ASP A 333 25.48 -20.45 3.68
C ASP A 333 24.77 -19.38 2.81
N PRO A 334 24.98 -19.40 1.49
CA PRO A 334 24.33 -18.45 0.59
C PRO A 334 22.80 -18.43 0.73
N ASN A 335 22.17 -19.59 0.89
CA ASN A 335 20.70 -19.66 0.92
C ASN A 335 20.13 -18.98 2.18
N GLN A 336 20.81 -19.12 3.32
CA GLN A 336 20.43 -18.50 4.58
C GLN A 336 20.69 -16.98 4.58
N PHE A 337 21.76 -16.53 3.92
CA PHE A 337 21.99 -15.10 3.70
C PHE A 337 20.89 -14.47 2.83
N GLU A 338 20.59 -15.07 1.68
CA GLU A 338 19.53 -14.59 0.77
C GLU A 338 18.16 -14.58 1.44
N ALA A 339 17.79 -15.68 2.12
CA ALA A 339 16.52 -15.77 2.85
C ALA A 339 16.40 -14.70 3.94
N THR A 340 17.50 -14.37 4.62
CA THR A 340 17.50 -13.34 5.67
C THR A 340 17.41 -11.94 5.07
N LEU A 341 18.17 -11.65 4.01
CA LEU A 341 18.09 -10.37 3.31
C LEU A 341 16.69 -10.14 2.75
N GLU A 342 16.04 -11.16 2.18
CA GLU A 342 14.66 -11.06 1.71
C GLU A 342 13.67 -10.94 2.87
N ALA A 343 13.92 -11.56 4.02
CA ALA A 343 13.12 -11.34 5.23
C ALA A 343 13.21 -9.89 5.74
N PHE A 344 14.39 -9.25 5.68
CA PHE A 344 14.54 -7.81 5.95
C PHE A 344 13.77 -6.97 4.94
N ARG A 345 13.84 -7.28 3.64
CA ARG A 345 13.06 -6.56 2.60
C ARG A 345 11.55 -6.70 2.75
N ARG A 346 11.07 -7.87 3.17
CA ARG A 346 9.62 -8.19 3.25
C ARG A 346 8.99 -7.78 4.58
N TYR A 347 9.72 -7.83 5.68
CA TYR A 347 9.17 -7.63 7.03
C TYR A 347 9.83 -6.49 7.81
N GLY A 348 11.00 -6.01 7.37
CA GLY A 348 11.71 -4.90 7.99
C GLY A 348 11.00 -3.57 7.71
N SER A 349 10.11 -3.15 8.62
CA SER A 349 9.30 -1.94 8.47
C SER A 349 10.10 -0.63 8.36
N TYR A 350 11.40 -0.65 8.59
CA TYR A 350 12.32 0.50 8.43
C TYR A 350 13.50 0.18 7.51
N PHE A 351 13.52 -1.00 6.89
CA PHE A 351 14.56 -1.47 5.99
C PHE A 351 14.13 -1.24 4.54
N HIS A 352 14.82 -0.33 3.87
CA HIS A 352 14.47 0.16 2.55
C HIS A 352 15.45 -0.31 1.49
N LYS A 353 15.01 -0.31 0.23
CA LYS A 353 15.84 -0.59 -0.94
C LYS A 353 15.60 0.48 -2.02
N GLU A 354 16.63 1.24 -2.36
CA GLU A 354 16.64 2.27 -3.42
C GLU A 354 17.88 2.06 -4.29
N GLU A 355 17.74 2.12 -5.62
CA GLU A 355 18.86 1.94 -6.58
C GLU A 355 19.80 0.74 -6.28
N ASP A 356 19.23 -0.41 -5.92
CA ASP A 356 19.93 -1.63 -5.49
C ASP A 356 20.78 -1.51 -4.21
N ARG A 357 20.59 -0.45 -3.42
CA ARG A 357 21.20 -0.22 -2.10
C ARG A 357 20.19 -0.37 -0.97
N PHE A 358 20.62 -1.01 0.11
CA PHE A 358 19.85 -1.27 1.32
C PHE A 358 20.23 -0.29 2.44
N TYR A 359 19.24 0.31 3.10
CA TYR A 359 19.44 1.26 4.19
C TYR A 359 18.31 1.22 5.22
N PHE A 360 18.57 1.76 6.41
CA PHE A 360 17.54 2.08 7.40
C PHE A 360 17.09 3.53 7.30
N ASP A 361 15.79 3.75 7.49
CA ASP A 361 15.18 5.08 7.54
C ASP A 361 14.20 5.22 8.72
N ILE A 362 13.86 6.46 9.05
CA ILE A 362 12.81 6.80 10.02
C ILE A 362 11.40 6.74 9.41
N GLU A 363 11.29 6.78 8.08
CA GLU A 363 10.04 6.50 7.38
C GLU A 363 9.73 5.00 7.47
N GLU A 364 8.50 4.67 7.87
CA GLU A 364 8.03 3.30 8.02
C GLU A 364 7.52 2.81 6.66
N ASN A 365 8.10 1.73 6.12
CA ASN A 365 7.58 1.01 4.97
C ASN A 365 6.26 0.31 5.37
N GLU A 366 5.13 0.88 4.96
CA GLU A 366 3.81 0.38 5.35
C GLU A 366 3.49 -1.03 4.84
N GLU A 367 3.97 -1.39 3.64
CA GLU A 367 3.77 -2.73 3.07
C GLU A 367 4.50 -3.78 3.92
N ALA A 368 5.78 -3.53 4.25
CA ALA A 368 6.56 -4.41 5.12
C ALA A 368 5.98 -4.48 6.56
N LYS A 369 5.39 -3.37 7.03
CA LYS A 369 4.67 -3.34 8.31
C LYS A 369 3.41 -4.21 8.29
N VAL A 370 2.61 -4.11 7.22
CA VAL A 370 1.39 -4.92 7.04
C VAL A 370 1.75 -6.40 6.88
N GLU A 371 2.80 -6.75 6.13
CA GLU A 371 3.28 -8.13 5.99
C GLU A 371 3.75 -8.72 7.33
N LEU A 372 4.52 -7.97 8.13
CA LEU A 372 4.97 -8.39 9.46
C LEU A 372 3.79 -8.58 10.43
N GLU A 373 2.82 -7.66 10.42
CA GLU A 373 1.65 -7.76 11.29
C GLU A 373 0.68 -8.86 10.84
N ALA A 374 0.53 -9.09 9.53
CA ALA A 374 -0.21 -10.22 8.97
C ALA A 374 0.42 -11.58 9.32
N LEU A 375 1.75 -11.64 9.49
CA LEU A 375 2.46 -12.82 9.99
C LEU A 375 2.24 -13.04 11.50
N ARG A 376 2.16 -11.97 12.30
CA ARG A 376 1.96 -12.01 13.77
C ARG A 376 0.53 -12.34 14.17
N SER A 377 -0.42 -11.63 13.59
CA SER A 377 -1.86 -11.79 13.82
C SER A 377 -2.46 -12.96 13.02
N GLY A 378 -1.66 -13.62 12.19
CA GLY A 378 -2.07 -14.56 11.15
C GLY A 378 -2.51 -15.95 11.62
N SER A 379 -3.55 -16.03 12.44
CA SER A 379 -4.29 -17.29 12.55
C SER A 379 -5.10 -17.53 11.26
N ASP A 380 -5.01 -18.74 10.71
CA ASP A 380 -5.82 -19.18 9.57
C ASP A 380 -7.32 -18.95 9.82
N GLU A 381 -7.75 -19.10 11.07
CA GLU A 381 -9.14 -18.99 11.46
C GLU A 381 -9.68 -17.56 11.43
N ALA A 382 -8.91 -16.58 11.92
CA ALA A 382 -9.28 -15.17 11.77
C ALA A 382 -9.33 -14.74 10.29
N ALA A 383 -8.42 -15.28 9.47
CA ALA A 383 -8.44 -15.04 8.03
C ALA A 383 -9.70 -15.61 7.34
N ARG A 384 -10.10 -16.85 7.69
CA ARG A 384 -11.37 -17.46 7.19
C ARG A 384 -12.60 -16.66 7.60
N GLN A 385 -12.65 -16.21 8.86
CA GLN A 385 -13.76 -15.39 9.36
C GLN A 385 -13.86 -14.06 8.61
N GLU A 386 -12.74 -13.40 8.31
CA GLU A 386 -12.73 -12.17 7.52
C GLU A 386 -13.14 -12.41 6.04
N ILE A 387 -12.68 -13.50 5.41
CA ILE A 387 -13.17 -13.89 4.06
C ILE A 387 -14.68 -14.10 4.08
N GLY A 388 -15.20 -14.84 5.07
CA GLY A 388 -16.63 -15.11 5.21
C GLY A 388 -17.45 -13.84 5.47
N ARG A 389 -16.93 -12.92 6.30
CA ARG A 389 -17.54 -11.60 6.52
C ARG A 389 -17.61 -10.80 5.22
N LEU A 390 -16.49 -10.66 4.51
CA LEU A 390 -16.42 -9.94 3.23
C LEU A 390 -17.35 -10.55 2.16
N TRP A 391 -17.41 -11.88 2.09
CA TRP A 391 -18.31 -12.58 1.17
C TRP A 391 -19.77 -12.27 1.47
N LEU A 392 -20.21 -12.33 2.73
CA LEU A 392 -21.60 -12.00 3.12
C LEU A 392 -21.92 -10.52 2.94
N THR A 393 -21.08 -9.61 3.45
CA THR A 393 -21.42 -8.18 3.54
C THR A 393 -21.18 -7.40 2.25
N GLU A 394 -20.12 -7.70 1.49
CA GLU A 394 -19.69 -6.88 0.35
C GLU A 394 -19.95 -7.56 -1.01
N LEU A 395 -19.66 -8.87 -1.14
CA LEU A 395 -19.88 -9.59 -2.41
C LEU A 395 -21.34 -10.03 -2.56
N PHE A 396 -21.86 -10.81 -1.62
CA PHE A 396 -23.22 -11.36 -1.67
C PHE A 396 -24.28 -10.34 -1.22
N LYS A 397 -23.89 -9.36 -0.37
CA LYS A 397 -24.73 -8.27 0.16
C LYS A 397 -25.96 -8.76 0.95
N GLU A 398 -25.79 -9.86 1.68
CA GLU A 398 -26.80 -10.41 2.58
C GLU A 398 -26.10 -11.08 3.77
N SER A 399 -26.44 -10.68 4.98
CA SER A 399 -25.84 -11.16 6.23
C SER A 399 -26.86 -11.59 7.29
N GLN A 400 -28.16 -11.40 7.03
CA GLN A 400 -29.27 -11.75 7.93
C GLN A 400 -29.97 -13.03 7.48
N GLN A 401 -29.98 -13.33 6.17
CA GLN A 401 -30.58 -14.52 5.56
C GLN A 401 -29.56 -15.37 4.79
N ALA A 402 -28.27 -15.21 5.06
CA ALA A 402 -27.20 -16.00 4.45
C ALA A 402 -26.16 -16.42 5.49
N VAL A 403 -25.52 -17.58 5.27
CA VAL A 403 -24.47 -18.14 6.14
C VAL A 403 -23.39 -18.81 5.29
N ILE A 404 -22.13 -18.68 5.71
CA ILE A 404 -21.02 -19.47 5.14
C ILE A 404 -21.02 -20.84 5.80
N HIS A 405 -20.99 -21.91 5.01
CA HIS A 405 -20.92 -23.26 5.55
C HIS A 405 -19.51 -23.58 6.06
N THR A 406 -19.37 -23.72 7.38
CA THR A 406 -18.18 -24.23 8.07
C THR A 406 -18.34 -25.71 8.42
N ASP A 407 -19.42 -26.01 9.12
CA ASP A 407 -19.80 -27.31 9.67
C ASP A 407 -21.33 -27.42 9.74
N PHE A 408 -21.85 -28.64 9.80
CA PHE A 408 -23.29 -28.87 9.71
C PHE A 408 -24.08 -28.40 10.93
N GLU A 409 -23.49 -28.42 12.14
CA GLU A 409 -24.22 -28.06 13.36
C GLU A 409 -24.40 -26.54 13.46
N MET A 410 -23.32 -25.77 13.30
CA MET A 410 -23.38 -24.31 13.27
C MET A 410 -24.19 -23.79 12.08
N THR A 411 -24.07 -24.41 10.90
CA THR A 411 -24.90 -24.04 9.73
C THR A 411 -26.38 -24.26 10.02
N ARG A 412 -26.78 -25.40 10.60
CA ARG A 412 -28.18 -25.68 10.94
C ARG A 412 -28.69 -24.80 12.09
N ALA A 413 -27.86 -24.48 13.08
CA ALA A 413 -28.20 -23.54 14.14
C ALA A 413 -28.46 -22.13 13.58
N ALA A 414 -27.59 -21.62 12.69
CA ALA A 414 -27.78 -20.34 12.02
C ALA A 414 -29.06 -20.31 11.17
N LEU A 415 -29.29 -21.35 10.34
CA LEU A 415 -30.51 -21.47 9.52
C LEU A 415 -31.81 -21.54 10.32
N SER A 416 -31.75 -22.01 11.58
CA SER A 416 -32.89 -22.11 12.48
C SER A 416 -33.24 -20.78 13.16
N GLY A 417 -32.25 -19.87 13.32
CA GLY A 417 -32.47 -18.51 13.83
C GLY A 417 -32.96 -17.52 12.76
N MET A 418 -32.92 -17.90 11.48
CA MET A 418 -33.35 -17.06 10.35
C MET A 418 -34.88 -17.04 10.19
N LYS A 419 -35.41 -15.96 9.58
CA LYS A 419 -36.82 -15.86 9.18
C LYS A 419 -37.21 -16.97 8.18
N ARG A 420 -38.52 -17.25 8.10
CA ARG A 420 -39.12 -18.24 7.18
C ARG A 420 -39.25 -17.72 5.74
N ALA A 421 -38.11 -17.28 5.19
CA ALA A 421 -37.95 -16.75 3.84
C ALA A 421 -36.83 -17.54 3.11
N PRO A 422 -36.47 -17.22 1.85
CA PRO A 422 -35.29 -17.78 1.20
C PRO A 422 -34.01 -17.53 2.01
N ARG A 423 -33.38 -18.62 2.46
CA ARG A 423 -32.15 -18.64 3.26
C ARG A 423 -31.02 -19.23 2.42
N PHE A 424 -29.89 -18.54 2.36
CA PHE A 424 -28.76 -18.91 1.50
C PHE A 424 -27.64 -19.56 2.30
N VAL A 425 -27.09 -20.65 1.77
CA VAL A 425 -25.91 -21.33 2.31
C VAL A 425 -24.80 -21.21 1.27
N LEU A 426 -23.77 -20.44 1.57
CA LEU A 426 -22.58 -20.29 0.72
C LEU A 426 -21.54 -21.30 1.17
N ALA A 427 -21.37 -22.38 0.41
CA ALA A 427 -20.32 -23.37 0.68
C ALA A 427 -18.99 -22.88 0.09
N PRO A 428 -17.87 -22.93 0.84
CA PRO A 428 -16.56 -22.51 0.33
C PRO A 428 -15.93 -23.50 -0.65
N ARG A 429 -16.50 -24.70 -0.77
CA ARG A 429 -16.09 -25.80 -1.66
C ARG A 429 -17.33 -26.55 -2.16
N ARG A 430 -17.13 -27.45 -3.13
CA ARG A 430 -18.11 -28.51 -3.46
C ARG A 430 -18.42 -29.39 -2.26
N LEU A 431 -19.71 -29.68 -2.08
CA LEU A 431 -20.18 -30.72 -1.15
C LEU A 431 -20.51 -32.00 -1.93
N SER A 432 -20.24 -33.14 -1.31
CA SER A 432 -20.66 -34.45 -1.82
C SER A 432 -22.17 -34.67 -1.62
N ASN A 433 -22.79 -35.62 -2.34
CA ASN A 433 -24.22 -35.88 -2.20
C ASN A 433 -24.65 -36.24 -0.74
N PRO A 434 -23.90 -37.03 0.04
CA PRO A 434 -24.21 -37.25 1.47
C PRO A 434 -24.15 -35.97 2.31
N GLU A 435 -23.18 -35.08 2.02
CA GLU A 435 -23.05 -33.79 2.71
C GLU A 435 -24.22 -32.84 2.38
N ARG A 436 -24.59 -32.76 1.09
CA ARG A 436 -25.78 -32.02 0.63
C ARG A 436 -27.05 -32.55 1.29
N HIS A 437 -27.24 -33.87 1.33
CA HIS A 437 -28.38 -34.51 1.99
C HIS A 437 -28.43 -34.17 3.48
N ASN A 438 -27.30 -34.24 4.18
CA ASN A 438 -27.21 -33.93 5.61
C ASN A 438 -27.55 -32.46 5.94
N LEU A 439 -27.24 -31.51 5.05
CA LEU A 439 -27.59 -30.09 5.21
C LEU A 439 -29.12 -29.89 5.27
N TYR A 440 -29.87 -30.57 4.41
CA TYR A 440 -31.33 -30.50 4.36
C TYR A 440 -32.01 -31.36 5.43
N HIS A 441 -31.34 -32.41 5.94
CA HIS A 441 -31.91 -33.32 6.91
C HIS A 441 -32.25 -32.63 8.25
N GLY A 442 -33.47 -32.86 8.74
CA GLY A 442 -33.90 -32.35 10.05
C GLY A 442 -33.96 -30.82 10.19
N THR A 443 -34.17 -30.07 9.11
CA THR A 443 -34.47 -28.62 9.15
C THR A 443 -35.95 -28.34 8.84
N GLU A 444 -36.51 -27.21 9.31
CA GLU A 444 -37.84 -26.72 8.90
C GLU A 444 -37.75 -25.89 7.61
N TYR A 445 -38.83 -25.85 6.82
CA TYR A 445 -38.92 -25.09 5.56
C TYR A 445 -37.76 -25.40 4.60
N ARG A 446 -37.48 -26.69 4.41
CA ARG A 446 -36.29 -27.20 3.73
C ARG A 446 -36.14 -26.66 2.31
N ASN A 447 -37.26 -26.54 1.59
CA ASN A 447 -37.29 -25.99 0.22
C ASN A 447 -37.05 -24.47 0.15
N GLN A 448 -36.86 -23.79 1.28
CA GLN A 448 -36.40 -22.40 1.34
C GLN A 448 -34.88 -22.29 1.64
N ILE A 449 -34.13 -23.40 1.65
CA ILE A 449 -32.67 -23.40 1.83
C ILE A 449 -32.00 -23.52 0.45
N LEU A 450 -31.36 -22.44 0.02
CA LEU A 450 -30.63 -22.37 -1.25
C LEU A 450 -29.14 -22.60 -1.01
N LEU A 451 -28.66 -23.80 -1.35
CA LEU A 451 -27.24 -24.12 -1.35
C LEU A 451 -26.57 -23.56 -2.61
N LEU A 452 -25.54 -22.75 -2.38
CA LEU A 452 -24.68 -22.14 -3.38
C LEU A 452 -23.25 -22.66 -3.17
N GLU A 453 -22.66 -23.24 -4.20
CA GLU A 453 -21.29 -23.76 -4.21
C GLU A 453 -20.42 -22.97 -5.21
N PRO A 454 -19.07 -23.01 -5.11
CA PRO A 454 -18.21 -22.50 -6.18
C PRO A 454 -18.43 -23.29 -7.47
N ARG A 455 -18.17 -22.64 -8.61
CA ARG A 455 -18.34 -23.26 -9.94
C ARG A 455 -17.26 -24.28 -10.25
N GLU A 456 -16.04 -24.07 -9.75
CA GLU A 456 -14.92 -24.98 -9.95
C GLU A 456 -14.92 -26.12 -8.94
N ASP A 457 -14.83 -27.36 -9.42
CA ASP A 457 -15.03 -28.53 -8.56
C ASP A 457 -13.94 -28.75 -7.50
N GLN A 458 -12.72 -28.25 -7.75
CA GLN A 458 -11.58 -28.33 -6.84
C GLN A 458 -11.36 -27.05 -6.02
N ALA A 459 -12.18 -26.00 -6.22
CA ALA A 459 -12.02 -24.76 -5.48
C ALA A 459 -12.40 -24.96 -4.00
N ASN A 460 -11.54 -24.44 -3.11
CA ASN A 460 -11.84 -24.30 -1.69
C ASN A 460 -11.31 -22.97 -1.18
N HIS A 461 -12.21 -22.00 -1.01
CA HIS A 461 -11.88 -20.63 -0.64
C HIS A 461 -11.33 -20.48 0.80
N MET A 462 -11.47 -21.50 1.65
CA MET A 462 -11.02 -21.47 3.06
C MET A 462 -9.62 -22.08 3.31
N ILE A 463 -9.00 -22.66 2.27
CA ILE A 463 -7.62 -23.20 2.31
C ILE A 463 -6.70 -22.60 1.24
N ASN A 464 -7.23 -21.81 0.31
CA ASN A 464 -6.44 -21.14 -0.73
C ASN A 464 -5.43 -20.17 -0.08
N SER A 465 -4.14 -20.37 -0.36
CA SER A 465 -3.03 -19.60 0.23
C SER A 465 -3.14 -18.09 -0.01
N ASP A 466 -3.61 -17.71 -1.20
CA ASP A 466 -3.56 -16.35 -1.68
C ASP A 466 -4.75 -15.56 -1.10
N LEU A 467 -5.93 -16.19 -1.01
CA LEU A 467 -7.07 -15.69 -0.27
C LEU A 467 -6.76 -15.53 1.23
N LEU A 468 -6.15 -16.53 1.87
CA LEU A 468 -5.77 -16.46 3.28
C LEU A 468 -4.70 -15.39 3.52
N SER A 469 -3.73 -15.23 2.63
CA SER A 469 -2.70 -14.18 2.73
C SER A 469 -3.31 -12.79 2.53
N ALA A 470 -4.12 -12.58 1.49
CA ALA A 470 -4.79 -11.31 1.24
C ALA A 470 -5.73 -10.91 2.39
N ALA A 471 -6.49 -11.87 2.96
CA ALA A 471 -7.34 -11.64 4.11
C ALA A 471 -6.56 -11.22 5.36
N ARG A 472 -5.42 -11.88 5.67
CA ARG A 472 -4.53 -11.47 6.78
C ARG A 472 -4.00 -10.06 6.59
N ARG A 473 -3.56 -9.70 5.37
CA ARG A 473 -3.05 -8.35 5.06
C ARG A 473 -4.15 -7.30 5.11
N CYS A 474 -5.36 -7.61 4.64
CA CYS A 474 -6.54 -6.75 4.79
C CYS A 474 -6.86 -6.48 6.27
N ALA A 475 -6.90 -7.52 7.10
CA ALA A 475 -7.15 -7.39 8.54
C ALA A 475 -6.03 -6.60 9.25
N ALA A 476 -4.76 -6.92 8.97
CA ALA A 476 -3.59 -6.23 9.54
C ALA A 476 -3.57 -4.74 9.15
N ALA A 477 -3.76 -4.41 7.87
CA ALA A 477 -3.81 -3.02 7.40
C ALA A 477 -5.00 -2.25 8.01
N THR A 478 -6.16 -2.90 8.18
CA THR A 478 -7.32 -2.27 8.83
C THR A 478 -7.04 -1.99 10.33
N GLY A 479 -6.38 -2.90 11.04
CA GLY A 479 -5.95 -2.67 12.43
C GLY A 479 -4.87 -1.59 12.57
N LEU A 480 -3.90 -1.55 11.66
CA LEU A 480 -2.87 -0.51 11.61
C LEU A 480 -3.45 0.87 11.30
N ALA A 481 -4.42 0.97 10.38
CA ALA A 481 -5.14 2.23 10.12
C ALA A 481 -5.87 2.75 11.38
N GLY A 482 -6.51 1.86 12.14
CA GLY A 482 -7.20 2.20 13.39
C GLY A 482 -6.26 2.69 14.51
N THR A 483 -4.99 2.26 14.50
CA THR A 483 -3.97 2.65 15.50
C THR A 483 -3.02 3.75 15.01
N ALA A 484 -3.13 4.18 13.74
CA ALA A 484 -2.23 5.14 13.12
C ALA A 484 -2.31 6.53 13.77
N ARG A 485 -1.14 7.05 14.18
CA ARG A 485 -0.98 8.34 14.87
C ARG A 485 -1.24 9.58 14.00
N THR A 486 -1.09 9.47 12.68
CA THR A 486 -1.19 10.57 11.71
C THR A 486 -2.21 10.22 10.62
N ALA A 487 -2.95 11.23 10.14
CA ALA A 487 -3.96 11.03 9.09
C ALA A 487 -3.36 10.46 7.79
N GLU A 488 -2.16 10.91 7.38
CA GLU A 488 -1.47 10.40 6.19
C GLU A 488 -1.15 8.90 6.28
N ARG A 489 -0.56 8.44 7.38
CA ARG A 489 -0.32 7.00 7.61
C ARG A 489 -1.63 6.20 7.64
N ARG A 490 -2.71 6.76 8.21
CA ARG A 490 -4.02 6.10 8.19
C ARG A 490 -4.51 5.89 6.76
N ASP A 491 -4.49 6.93 5.93
CA ASP A 491 -4.87 6.87 4.51
C ASP A 491 -3.98 5.87 3.73
N ARG A 492 -2.67 5.81 4.00
CA ARG A 492 -1.78 4.79 3.39
C ARG A 492 -2.17 3.36 3.79
N TYR A 493 -2.42 3.09 5.07
CA TYR A 493 -2.91 1.78 5.52
C TYR A 493 -4.32 1.45 4.99
N GLU A 494 -5.23 2.42 4.90
CA GLU A 494 -6.57 2.24 4.33
C GLU A 494 -6.52 1.90 2.83
N LYS A 495 -5.59 2.50 2.08
CA LYS A 495 -5.33 2.15 0.67
C LYS A 495 -4.83 0.72 0.50
N ILE A 496 -3.90 0.27 1.35
CA ILE A 496 -3.45 -1.14 1.36
C ILE A 496 -4.63 -2.06 1.69
N ALA A 497 -5.38 -1.77 2.77
CA ALA A 497 -6.56 -2.54 3.15
C ALA A 497 -7.61 -2.63 2.02
N ALA A 498 -7.88 -1.54 1.31
CA ALA A 498 -8.79 -1.52 0.18
C ALA A 498 -8.30 -2.35 -1.02
N ARG A 499 -6.99 -2.35 -1.31
CA ARG A 499 -6.38 -3.19 -2.36
C ARG A 499 -6.50 -4.67 -2.02
N GLU A 500 -6.11 -5.07 -0.81
CA GLU A 500 -6.16 -6.46 -0.37
C GLU A 500 -7.61 -6.98 -0.26
N ARG A 501 -8.53 -6.14 0.23
CA ARG A 501 -9.97 -6.44 0.23
C ARG A 501 -10.51 -6.68 -1.18
N LYS A 502 -10.15 -5.82 -2.14
CA LYS A 502 -10.53 -6.00 -3.54
C LYS A 502 -10.00 -7.32 -4.10
N LEU A 503 -8.75 -7.68 -3.80
CA LEU A 503 -8.17 -8.96 -4.23
C LEU A 503 -8.97 -10.16 -3.69
N VAL A 504 -9.40 -10.14 -2.42
CA VAL A 504 -10.27 -11.18 -1.85
C VAL A 504 -11.61 -11.25 -2.59
N LEU A 505 -12.27 -10.10 -2.79
CA LEU A 505 -13.59 -10.03 -3.44
C LEU A 505 -13.54 -10.45 -4.91
N ASP A 506 -12.53 -10.00 -5.67
CA ASP A 506 -12.34 -10.36 -7.08
C ASP A 506 -12.05 -11.86 -7.22
N THR A 507 -11.24 -12.45 -6.33
CA THR A 507 -10.93 -13.90 -6.34
C THR A 507 -12.15 -14.75 -6.01
N LEU A 508 -12.95 -14.37 -5.00
CA LEU A 508 -14.23 -15.02 -4.71
C LEU A 508 -15.21 -14.91 -5.89
N LYS A 509 -15.28 -13.74 -6.55
CA LYS A 509 -16.15 -13.52 -7.70
C LYS A 509 -15.73 -14.33 -8.92
N GLN A 510 -14.43 -14.51 -9.15
CA GLN A 510 -13.88 -15.33 -10.23
C GLN A 510 -14.23 -16.83 -10.07
N GLY A 511 -14.27 -17.34 -8.84
CA GLY A 511 -14.70 -18.72 -8.55
C GLY A 511 -16.15 -19.03 -8.97
N GLY A 512 -16.97 -17.98 -9.15
CA GLY A 512 -18.36 -18.08 -9.58
C GLY A 512 -19.27 -18.80 -8.58
N LEU A 513 -20.57 -18.81 -8.88
CA LEU A 513 -21.55 -19.54 -8.07
C LEU A 513 -22.37 -20.51 -8.93
N VAL A 514 -22.67 -21.66 -8.36
CA VAL A 514 -23.64 -22.62 -8.88
C VAL A 514 -24.68 -22.90 -7.81
N TYR A 515 -25.94 -22.98 -8.21
CA TYR A 515 -27.05 -23.36 -7.33
C TYR A 515 -27.24 -24.87 -7.38
N ILE A 516 -27.39 -25.48 -6.21
CA ILE A 516 -27.66 -26.91 -6.09
C ILE A 516 -29.18 -27.11 -6.00
N ARG A 517 -29.80 -27.46 -7.13
CA ARG A 517 -31.22 -27.76 -7.25
C ARG A 517 -31.48 -29.18 -6.76
N VAL A 518 -32.50 -29.37 -5.94
CA VAL A 518 -32.98 -30.72 -5.58
C VAL A 518 -33.97 -31.15 -6.65
N GLU A 519 -33.62 -32.17 -7.44
CA GLU A 519 -34.52 -32.73 -8.46
C GLU A 519 -35.43 -33.80 -7.83
N ARG A 520 -34.85 -34.66 -7.00
CA ARG A 520 -35.56 -35.72 -6.28
C ARG A 520 -35.02 -35.84 -4.86
N TRP A 521 -35.93 -36.00 -3.90
CA TRP A 521 -35.58 -36.20 -2.49
C TRP A 521 -36.06 -37.57 -2.01
N ASP A 522 -35.20 -38.27 -1.28
CA ASP A 522 -35.46 -39.57 -0.65
C ASP A 522 -35.15 -39.50 0.86
N GLU A 523 -35.38 -40.56 1.64
CA GLU A 523 -34.89 -40.64 3.02
C GLU A 523 -33.37 -40.86 3.05
N THR A 524 -32.83 -41.57 2.05
CA THR A 524 -31.41 -41.91 1.94
C THR A 524 -30.65 -41.01 0.97
N ALA A 525 -29.36 -40.76 1.23
CA ALA A 525 -28.53 -39.93 0.35
C ALA A 525 -28.26 -40.55 -1.03
N GLU A 526 -28.48 -41.85 -1.20
CA GLU A 526 -28.33 -42.57 -2.49
C GLU A 526 -29.57 -42.41 -3.39
N GLY A 527 -30.76 -42.22 -2.82
CA GLY A 527 -32.00 -41.95 -3.57
C GLY A 527 -32.21 -40.46 -3.92
N THR A 528 -31.54 -39.55 -3.22
CA THR A 528 -31.63 -38.10 -3.46
C THR A 528 -30.78 -37.67 -4.68
N ALA A 529 -31.43 -37.01 -5.64
CA ALA A 529 -30.79 -36.47 -6.84
C ALA A 529 -30.67 -34.93 -6.76
N PHE A 530 -29.44 -34.44 -6.98
CA PHE A 530 -29.12 -33.02 -7.05
C PHE A 530 -28.62 -32.66 -8.45
N GLU A 531 -29.07 -31.51 -8.94
CA GLU A 531 -28.67 -30.92 -10.20
C GLU A 531 -27.92 -29.60 -9.96
N ILE A 532 -26.97 -29.28 -10.84
CA ILE A 532 -26.02 -28.18 -10.64
C ILE A 532 -26.29 -27.10 -11.68
N GLU A 533 -26.89 -25.99 -11.24
CA GLU A 533 -27.34 -24.89 -12.08
C GLU A 533 -26.33 -23.74 -12.06
N PRO A 534 -25.62 -23.46 -13.17
CA PRO A 534 -24.62 -22.39 -13.20
C PRO A 534 -25.25 -21.00 -13.25
N LEU A 535 -24.98 -20.17 -12.25
CA LEU A 535 -25.61 -18.84 -12.09
C LEU A 535 -24.96 -17.74 -12.94
N GLY A 536 -24.19 -18.11 -13.97
CA GLY A 536 -23.51 -17.20 -14.88
C GLY A 536 -22.53 -16.26 -14.18
N GLN A 537 -22.85 -14.97 -14.12
CA GLN A 537 -22.07 -13.92 -13.45
C GLN A 537 -22.71 -13.43 -12.13
N ALA A 538 -23.82 -14.04 -11.68
CA ALA A 538 -24.50 -13.62 -10.47
C ALA A 538 -23.61 -13.82 -9.24
N SER A 539 -23.36 -12.73 -8.50
CA SER A 539 -22.54 -12.76 -7.28
C SER A 539 -23.22 -12.12 -6.07
N THR A 540 -24.25 -11.29 -6.26
CA THR A 540 -25.08 -10.73 -5.18
C THR A 540 -26.36 -11.54 -4.97
N ARG A 541 -26.99 -11.40 -3.79
CA ARG A 541 -28.32 -11.96 -3.50
C ARG A 541 -29.34 -11.60 -4.58
N GLU A 542 -29.36 -10.34 -5.01
CA GLU A 542 -30.35 -9.84 -5.98
C GLU A 542 -30.15 -10.44 -7.37
N ASP A 543 -28.89 -10.59 -7.81
CA ASP A 543 -28.55 -11.26 -9.07
C ASP A 543 -29.00 -12.73 -9.02
N VAL A 544 -28.68 -13.44 -7.93
CA VAL A 544 -29.01 -14.86 -7.76
C VAL A 544 -30.53 -15.07 -7.71
N VAL A 545 -31.26 -14.27 -6.93
CA VAL A 545 -32.73 -14.34 -6.88
C VAL A 545 -33.36 -14.01 -8.24
N THR A 546 -32.81 -13.04 -8.97
CA THR A 546 -33.31 -12.66 -10.29
C THR A 546 -33.02 -13.73 -11.34
N PHE A 547 -31.82 -14.30 -11.35
CA PHE A 547 -31.47 -15.43 -12.21
C PHE A 547 -32.36 -16.62 -11.95
N LEU A 548 -32.47 -17.06 -10.68
CA LEU A 548 -33.28 -18.22 -10.32
C LEU A 548 -34.76 -18.00 -10.68
N ARG A 549 -35.34 -16.82 -10.41
CA ARG A 549 -36.74 -16.50 -10.77
C ARG A 549 -36.99 -16.45 -12.28
N THR A 550 -35.98 -16.19 -13.10
CA THR A 550 -36.16 -16.02 -14.56
C THR A 550 -35.79 -17.25 -15.37
N GLN A 551 -34.77 -18.00 -14.94
CA GLN A 551 -34.23 -19.15 -15.68
C GLN A 551 -34.64 -20.50 -15.08
N VAL A 552 -34.73 -20.62 -13.75
CA VAL A 552 -34.91 -21.90 -13.04
C VAL A 552 -36.34 -22.08 -12.52
N TYR A 553 -36.94 -21.01 -12.01
CA TYR A 553 -38.26 -20.96 -11.39
C TYR A 553 -39.13 -19.83 -11.98
N PRO A 554 -39.37 -19.79 -13.31
CA PRO A 554 -40.29 -18.83 -13.92
C PRO A 554 -41.74 -19.11 -13.49
N GLN A 555 -42.59 -18.08 -13.54
CA GLN A 555 -43.99 -18.17 -13.09
C GLN A 555 -44.79 -19.27 -13.82
N THR A 556 -44.47 -19.53 -15.09
CA THR A 556 -45.05 -20.62 -15.90
C THR A 556 -44.77 -21.99 -15.32
N TYR A 557 -43.57 -22.23 -14.78
CA TYR A 557 -43.19 -23.52 -14.20
C TYR A 557 -44.00 -23.81 -12.92
N PHE A 558 -44.31 -22.79 -12.11
CA PHE A 558 -45.25 -22.94 -10.99
C PHE A 558 -46.67 -23.27 -11.46
N VAL A 559 -47.15 -22.62 -12.53
CA VAL A 559 -48.48 -22.87 -13.10
C VAL A 559 -48.61 -24.31 -13.62
N GLU A 560 -47.62 -24.79 -14.36
CA GLU A 560 -47.56 -26.17 -14.87
C GLU A 560 -47.49 -27.19 -13.72
N HIS A 561 -46.55 -27.01 -12.79
CA HIS A 561 -46.35 -27.90 -11.65
C HIS A 561 -47.54 -27.91 -10.67
N LEU A 562 -48.27 -26.79 -10.53
CA LEU A 562 -49.56 -26.76 -9.84
C LEU A 562 -50.62 -27.54 -10.61
N ARG A 563 -50.76 -27.30 -11.92
CA ARG A 563 -51.76 -27.93 -12.80
C ARG A 563 -51.71 -29.46 -12.72
N ASP A 564 -50.52 -30.04 -12.81
CA ASP A 564 -50.29 -31.49 -12.74
C ASP A 564 -50.67 -32.11 -11.38
N ARG A 565 -50.73 -31.29 -10.32
CA ARG A 565 -50.98 -31.72 -8.93
C ARG A 565 -52.33 -31.25 -8.36
N LEU A 566 -53.14 -30.54 -9.15
CA LEU A 566 -54.49 -30.07 -8.77
C LEU A 566 -55.34 -31.13 -8.05
N PRO A 567 -55.41 -32.42 -8.50
CA PRO A 567 -56.25 -33.42 -7.84
C PRO A 567 -55.92 -33.67 -6.36
N GLY A 568 -54.68 -33.41 -5.93
CA GLY A 568 -54.26 -33.55 -4.52
C GLY A 568 -54.30 -32.24 -3.71
N LEU A 569 -54.54 -31.09 -4.36
CA LEU A 569 -54.55 -29.76 -3.74
C LEU A 569 -55.96 -29.18 -3.57
N ILE A 570 -56.97 -29.71 -4.29
CA ILE A 570 -58.38 -29.38 -4.09
C ILE A 570 -58.80 -29.64 -2.64
N GLY A 571 -59.50 -28.67 -2.04
CA GLY A 571 -59.93 -28.68 -0.64
C GLY A 571 -58.95 -28.05 0.34
N GLN A 572 -57.74 -27.66 -0.09
CA GLN A 572 -56.77 -26.97 0.77
C GLN A 572 -56.87 -25.44 0.62
N PRO A 573 -56.60 -24.65 1.68
CA PRO A 573 -56.44 -23.20 1.58
C PRO A 573 -55.12 -22.82 0.89
N VAL A 574 -55.07 -21.65 0.25
CA VAL A 574 -53.87 -21.14 -0.45
C VAL A 574 -52.66 -21.07 0.48
N GLU A 575 -52.82 -20.65 1.75
CA GLU A 575 -51.74 -20.65 2.75
C GLU A 575 -51.12 -22.06 2.94
N GLN A 576 -51.94 -23.11 2.93
CA GLN A 576 -51.46 -24.49 3.08
C GLN A 576 -50.73 -24.97 1.81
N VAL A 577 -51.17 -24.54 0.63
CA VAL A 577 -50.47 -24.82 -0.64
C VAL A 577 -49.12 -24.09 -0.70
N ASP A 578 -49.06 -22.81 -0.36
CA ASP A 578 -47.78 -22.07 -0.26
C ASP A 578 -46.83 -22.74 0.76
N ARG A 579 -47.35 -23.08 1.95
CA ARG A 579 -46.57 -23.80 2.96
C ARG A 579 -46.04 -25.15 2.45
N LEU A 580 -46.80 -25.90 1.65
CA LEU A 580 -46.37 -27.16 1.04
C LEU A 580 -45.19 -26.94 0.08
N TYR A 581 -45.23 -25.91 -0.77
CA TYR A 581 -44.13 -25.56 -1.67
C TYR A 581 -42.89 -25.05 -0.93
N ARG A 582 -43.05 -24.38 0.22
CA ARG A 582 -41.90 -23.93 1.05
C ARG A 582 -41.28 -25.04 1.91
N THR A 583 -41.97 -26.15 2.15
CA THR A 583 -41.46 -27.26 2.98
C THR A 583 -40.98 -28.47 2.17
N THR A 584 -41.60 -28.78 1.03
CA THR A 584 -41.35 -30.02 0.29
C THR A 584 -40.20 -29.85 -0.71
N LEU A 585 -39.14 -30.64 -0.55
CA LEU A 585 -37.99 -30.64 -1.45
C LEU A 585 -38.35 -31.26 -2.81
N GLY A 586 -37.72 -30.77 -3.89
CA GLY A 586 -38.06 -31.15 -5.26
C GLY A 586 -39.30 -30.42 -5.83
N PHE A 587 -39.90 -29.49 -5.08
CA PHE A 587 -40.91 -28.57 -5.61
C PHE A 587 -40.22 -27.27 -6.07
N PRO A 588 -40.77 -26.54 -7.06
CA PRO A 588 -40.33 -25.20 -7.42
C PRO A 588 -40.22 -24.28 -6.20
N VAL A 589 -39.10 -23.58 -6.04
CA VAL A 589 -38.77 -22.83 -4.81
C VAL A 589 -39.38 -21.42 -4.84
N PRO A 590 -40.33 -21.05 -3.95
CA PRO A 590 -40.89 -19.70 -3.92
C PRO A 590 -39.84 -18.71 -3.41
N LEU A 591 -39.38 -17.80 -4.28
CA LEU A 591 -38.38 -16.78 -3.96
C LEU A 591 -38.98 -15.46 -3.45
N LYS A 592 -40.28 -15.28 -3.64
CA LYS A 592 -41.10 -14.18 -3.12
C LYS A 592 -42.41 -14.72 -2.53
N GLU A 593 -43.17 -13.86 -1.87
CA GLU A 593 -44.45 -14.19 -1.24
C GLU A 593 -45.58 -14.35 -2.28
N ASP A 594 -45.49 -13.64 -3.40
CA ASP A 594 -46.51 -13.58 -4.47
C ASP A 594 -46.43 -14.71 -5.51
N MET A 595 -45.39 -15.56 -5.49
CA MET A 595 -45.18 -16.53 -6.58
C MET A 595 -46.22 -17.64 -6.62
N ILE A 596 -46.59 -18.23 -5.47
CA ILE A 596 -47.59 -19.31 -5.42
C ILE A 596 -49.00 -18.75 -5.62
N SER A 597 -49.35 -17.69 -4.90
CA SER A 597 -50.65 -17.02 -5.02
C SER A 597 -50.87 -16.49 -6.46
N GLY A 598 -49.87 -15.86 -7.07
CA GLY A 598 -49.93 -15.45 -8.47
C GLY A 598 -50.08 -16.60 -9.46
N ALA A 599 -49.50 -17.77 -9.21
CA ALA A 599 -49.65 -18.95 -10.08
C ALA A 599 -51.03 -19.60 -9.93
N ILE A 600 -51.59 -19.58 -8.72
CA ILE A 600 -52.98 -19.98 -8.45
C ILE A 600 -53.95 -19.02 -9.16
N LEU A 601 -53.73 -17.71 -9.08
CA LEU A 601 -54.55 -16.70 -9.77
C LEU A 601 -54.55 -16.93 -11.29
N LEU A 602 -53.37 -17.16 -11.90
CA LEU A 602 -53.28 -17.48 -13.34
C LEU A 602 -54.07 -18.74 -13.74
N LEU A 603 -54.20 -19.74 -12.86
CA LEU A 603 -55.03 -20.93 -13.09
C LEU A 603 -56.53 -20.69 -12.87
N VAL A 604 -56.91 -19.77 -11.98
CA VAL A 604 -58.30 -19.43 -11.67
C VAL A 604 -58.89 -18.47 -12.70
N GLU A 605 -58.08 -17.55 -13.23
CA GLU A 605 -58.50 -16.52 -14.19
C GLU A 605 -58.47 -17.00 -15.65
N ASP A 606 -57.88 -18.18 -15.92
CA ASP A 606 -57.88 -18.85 -17.23
C ASP A 606 -59.33 -19.16 -17.68
N ARG A 607 -59.81 -18.33 -18.61
CA ARG A 607 -61.19 -18.38 -19.13
C ARG A 607 -61.47 -19.55 -20.05
N ASP A 608 -60.43 -20.07 -20.72
CA ASP A 608 -60.57 -21.02 -21.81
C ASP A 608 -60.48 -22.46 -21.30
N ALA A 609 -59.50 -22.75 -20.44
CA ALA A 609 -59.34 -24.09 -19.85
C ALA A 609 -60.07 -24.26 -18.52
N ARG A 610 -60.32 -23.16 -17.78
CA ARG A 610 -60.95 -23.14 -16.44
C ARG A 610 -60.49 -24.29 -15.52
N PRO A 611 -59.17 -24.48 -15.31
CA PRO A 611 -58.63 -25.67 -14.66
C PRO A 611 -58.84 -25.73 -13.14
N LEU A 612 -59.07 -24.59 -12.48
CA LEU A 612 -59.18 -24.47 -11.03
C LEU A 612 -60.29 -23.49 -10.63
N GLY A 613 -61.10 -23.86 -9.64
CA GLY A 613 -62.00 -22.93 -8.95
C GLY A 613 -61.40 -22.47 -7.62
N LEU A 614 -61.66 -21.22 -7.22
CA LEU A 614 -61.27 -20.67 -5.92
C LEU A 614 -62.51 -20.25 -5.11
N LEU A 615 -62.63 -20.74 -3.88
CA LEU A 615 -63.66 -20.35 -2.93
C LEU A 615 -63.09 -19.31 -1.94
N GLY A 616 -63.43 -18.05 -2.15
CA GLY A 616 -63.03 -16.95 -1.28
C GLY A 616 -63.86 -16.85 0.01
N PRO A 617 -63.40 -16.06 0.99
CA PRO A 617 -64.14 -15.81 2.24
C PRO A 617 -65.57 -15.33 1.99
N ARG A 618 -66.50 -15.75 2.86
CA ARG A 618 -67.95 -15.49 2.76
C ARG A 618 -68.64 -16.15 1.55
N GLY A 619 -68.04 -17.17 0.94
CA GLY A 619 -68.70 -18.04 -0.06
C GLY A 619 -68.71 -17.49 -1.49
N ARG A 620 -67.85 -16.52 -1.81
CA ARG A 620 -67.62 -16.08 -3.19
C ARG A 620 -66.85 -17.17 -3.95
N SER A 621 -67.28 -17.52 -5.16
CA SER A 621 -66.59 -18.50 -6.02
C SER A 621 -66.06 -17.82 -7.28
N PHE A 622 -64.85 -18.17 -7.69
CA PHE A 622 -64.17 -17.63 -8.87
C PHE A 622 -63.67 -18.78 -9.75
N CYS A 623 -63.95 -18.75 -11.05
CA CYS A 623 -63.48 -19.77 -12.03
C CYS A 623 -63.68 -19.24 -13.47
N GLY A 624 -62.61 -18.82 -14.13
CA GLY A 624 -62.62 -18.08 -15.40
C GLY A 624 -62.97 -16.60 -15.23
N GLU A 625 -62.81 -16.03 -14.03
CA GLU A 625 -63.17 -14.66 -13.69
C GLU A 625 -62.10 -14.02 -12.79
N TYR A 626 -61.91 -12.70 -12.92
CA TYR A 626 -60.88 -11.94 -12.20
C TYR A 626 -61.11 -11.97 -10.68
N VAL A 627 -60.07 -12.28 -9.91
CA VAL A 627 -60.17 -12.52 -8.47
C VAL A 627 -59.93 -11.23 -7.69
N ALA A 628 -61.01 -10.53 -7.36
CA ALA A 628 -60.97 -9.35 -6.48
C ALA A 628 -60.96 -9.73 -4.99
N LEU A 629 -59.83 -10.30 -4.51
CA LEU A 629 -59.55 -10.60 -3.10
C LEU A 629 -58.32 -9.84 -2.60
N THR A 630 -58.30 -9.44 -1.33
CA THR A 630 -57.08 -8.94 -0.67
C THR A 630 -56.10 -10.10 -0.37
N PRO A 631 -54.79 -9.86 -0.16
CA PRO A 631 -53.83 -10.94 0.11
C PRO A 631 -54.23 -11.86 1.27
N SER A 632 -54.68 -11.30 2.39
CA SER A 632 -55.14 -12.09 3.55
C SER A 632 -56.45 -12.85 3.31
N GLU A 633 -57.30 -12.38 2.39
CA GLU A 633 -58.49 -13.12 1.96
C GLU A 633 -58.14 -14.22 0.95
N LEU A 634 -57.08 -14.02 0.16
CA LEU A 634 -56.56 -14.99 -0.81
C LEU A 634 -55.87 -16.16 -0.09
N ASP A 635 -55.04 -15.90 0.92
CA ASP A 635 -54.41 -16.94 1.75
C ASP A 635 -55.43 -17.89 2.40
N ALA A 636 -56.56 -17.32 2.84
CA ALA A 636 -57.68 -18.04 3.44
C ALA A 636 -58.65 -18.66 2.41
N ALA A 637 -58.50 -18.40 1.12
CA ALA A 637 -59.34 -18.95 0.07
C ALA A 637 -58.99 -20.42 -0.20
N VAL A 638 -60.00 -21.24 -0.53
CA VAL A 638 -59.85 -22.70 -0.67
C VAL A 638 -59.91 -23.12 -2.14
N LEU A 639 -58.97 -23.94 -2.58
CA LEU A 639 -58.95 -24.52 -3.93
C LEU A 639 -60.12 -25.51 -4.09
N SER A 640 -60.76 -25.50 -5.25
CA SER A 640 -61.94 -26.32 -5.54
C SER A 640 -61.91 -26.91 -6.95
N ALA A 641 -62.71 -27.95 -7.18
CA ALA A 641 -62.97 -28.42 -8.54
C ALA A 641 -63.62 -27.30 -9.38
N PRO A 642 -63.33 -27.21 -10.68
CA PRO A 642 -63.83 -26.13 -11.52
C PRO A 642 -65.36 -26.18 -11.69
N TRP A 643 -66.03 -25.03 -11.54
CA TRP A 643 -67.49 -24.92 -11.65
C TRP A 643 -67.98 -24.82 -13.10
N PRO A 644 -69.13 -25.43 -13.47
CA PRO A 644 -69.72 -25.27 -14.79
C PRO A 644 -70.13 -23.81 -15.08
N GLN A 645 -70.19 -23.43 -16.36
CA GLN A 645 -70.64 -22.11 -16.78
C GLN A 645 -72.18 -22.03 -16.68
N ALA A 646 -72.71 -21.14 -15.84
CA ALA A 646 -74.15 -20.93 -15.74
C ALA A 646 -74.66 -20.08 -16.92
N SER A 647 -75.69 -20.57 -17.62
CA SER A 647 -76.33 -19.87 -18.73
C SER A 647 -77.14 -18.65 -18.24
N ILE A 648 -76.77 -17.45 -18.69
CA ILE A 648 -77.38 -16.17 -18.29
C ILE A 648 -78.57 -15.81 -19.21
N PRO A 649 -79.79 -15.53 -18.67
CA PRO A 649 -80.84 -14.83 -19.39
C PRO A 649 -80.72 -13.29 -19.27
N PRO A 650 -81.21 -12.51 -20.25
CA PRO A 650 -80.89 -11.09 -20.38
C PRO A 650 -81.64 -10.15 -19.41
N ALA A 651 -81.05 -8.96 -19.20
CA ALA A 651 -81.47 -7.98 -18.22
C ALA A 651 -82.82 -7.28 -18.51
N VAL A 652 -83.53 -6.92 -17.43
CA VAL A 652 -84.74 -6.06 -17.44
C VAL A 652 -84.46 -4.76 -16.68
N GLN A 653 -85.00 -3.64 -17.15
CA GLN A 653 -84.67 -2.27 -16.71
C GLN A 653 -85.66 -1.64 -15.70
N ARG A 654 -85.24 -0.46 -15.16
CA ARG A 654 -86.04 0.68 -14.59
C ARG A 654 -86.54 0.58 -13.13
N PRO A 655 -86.90 1.72 -12.46
CA PRO A 655 -86.64 3.16 -12.74
C PRO A 655 -86.09 4.00 -11.54
N LEU A 656 -85.82 5.30 -11.78
CA LEU A 656 -85.44 6.35 -10.81
C LEU A 656 -86.64 6.90 -9.98
N PRO A 657 -86.43 7.56 -8.81
CA PRO A 657 -86.46 9.04 -8.75
C PRO A 657 -85.53 9.74 -7.72
N ILE A 658 -85.52 11.09 -7.75
CA ILE A 658 -84.62 12.09 -7.08
C ILE A 658 -85.54 13.19 -6.47
N PRO A 659 -85.38 13.78 -5.24
CA PRO A 659 -84.20 14.51 -4.68
C PRO A 659 -83.95 14.23 -3.15
N SER A 660 -83.18 14.96 -2.30
CA SER A 660 -82.50 16.28 -2.38
C SER A 660 -81.24 16.42 -1.48
N GLU A 661 -80.40 17.41 -1.81
CA GLU A 661 -79.55 18.34 -1.01
C GLU A 661 -79.09 18.01 0.45
N GLN A 662 -77.79 17.65 0.55
CA GLN A 662 -76.65 18.26 1.29
C GLN A 662 -76.85 19.12 2.58
N PRO A 663 -75.83 19.25 3.46
CA PRO A 663 -74.37 19.01 3.27
C PRO A 663 -73.77 18.05 4.35
N SER A 664 -72.46 17.84 4.59
CA SER A 664 -71.17 18.36 4.07
C SER A 664 -70.02 17.36 4.38
N GLY A 665 -68.82 17.54 3.77
CA GLY A 665 -67.56 16.94 4.24
C GLY A 665 -66.99 15.82 3.35
N GLY A 666 -66.25 16.20 2.30
CA GLY A 666 -65.77 15.26 1.29
C GLY A 666 -64.39 14.64 1.57
N THR A 667 -64.20 13.41 1.09
CA THR A 667 -62.92 12.93 0.57
C THR A 667 -63.17 12.52 -0.87
N SER A 668 -62.54 13.22 -1.82
CA SER A 668 -62.69 12.92 -3.24
C SER A 668 -61.36 12.47 -3.80
N GLU A 669 -61.41 11.28 -4.39
CA GLU A 669 -60.41 10.74 -5.30
C GLU A 669 -60.14 11.78 -6.41
N VAL A 670 -58.87 11.97 -6.78
CA VAL A 670 -58.55 12.60 -8.07
C VAL A 670 -58.53 11.51 -9.11
N SER A 671 -59.67 11.35 -9.78
CA SER A 671 -59.80 10.51 -10.96
C SER A 671 -58.87 11.00 -12.09
N ALA A 672 -58.39 10.07 -12.91
CA ALA A 672 -57.70 10.41 -14.14
C ALA A 672 -58.61 11.25 -15.06
N PRO A 673 -58.09 12.29 -15.74
CA PRO A 673 -58.90 13.10 -16.65
C PRO A 673 -59.40 12.25 -17.83
N PRO A 674 -60.65 12.46 -18.29
CA PRO A 674 -61.22 11.66 -19.37
C PRO A 674 -60.51 11.92 -20.70
N ILE A 675 -60.26 10.84 -21.44
CA ILE A 675 -59.77 10.92 -22.83
C ILE A 675 -60.86 11.58 -23.68
N THR A 676 -60.53 12.72 -24.29
CA THR A 676 -61.43 13.44 -25.18
C THR A 676 -61.67 12.61 -26.45
N ALA A 677 -62.93 12.34 -26.78
CA ALA A 677 -63.26 11.55 -27.96
C ALA A 677 -62.82 12.26 -29.25
N VAL A 678 -61.92 11.63 -30.00
CA VAL A 678 -61.48 12.09 -31.34
C VAL A 678 -62.62 11.79 -32.34
N PRO A 679 -63.02 12.76 -33.19
CA PRO A 679 -64.04 12.51 -34.21
C PRO A 679 -63.55 11.49 -35.26
N PRO A 680 -64.44 10.67 -35.84
CA PRO A 680 -64.03 9.62 -36.77
C PRO A 680 -63.48 10.20 -38.08
N GLY A 681 -62.23 9.86 -38.42
CA GLY A 681 -61.63 10.19 -39.72
C GLY A 681 -60.20 10.75 -39.72
N VAL A 682 -59.44 10.67 -38.62
CA VAL A 682 -58.08 11.23 -38.51
C VAL A 682 -57.11 10.18 -37.95
N ASP A 683 -56.02 9.89 -38.69
CA ASP A 683 -54.95 9.01 -38.20
C ASP A 683 -54.01 9.77 -37.24
N THR A 684 -53.88 9.26 -36.02
CA THR A 684 -52.98 9.78 -34.98
C THR A 684 -51.82 8.83 -34.70
N ASP A 685 -50.59 9.29 -34.87
CA ASP A 685 -49.38 8.58 -34.49
C ASP A 685 -48.96 8.94 -33.05
N GLU A 686 -48.50 7.95 -32.28
CA GLU A 686 -47.92 8.15 -30.94
C GLU A 686 -46.39 7.99 -31.00
N LEU A 687 -45.66 9.05 -30.65
CA LEU A 687 -44.20 9.09 -30.61
C LEU A 687 -43.71 9.11 -29.16
N ALA A 688 -42.99 8.06 -28.75
CA ALA A 688 -42.39 7.96 -27.42
C ALA A 688 -40.86 8.10 -27.45
N THR A 689 -40.30 8.79 -26.46
CA THR A 689 -38.86 8.89 -26.21
C THR A 689 -38.40 7.93 -25.11
N PRO A 690 -37.17 7.39 -25.19
CA PRO A 690 -36.56 6.67 -24.07
C PRO A 690 -36.24 7.62 -22.90
N PHE A 691 -35.94 7.04 -21.73
CA PHE A 691 -35.55 7.84 -20.57
C PHE A 691 -34.22 8.57 -20.79
N SER A 692 -34.22 9.85 -20.44
CA SER A 692 -33.14 10.82 -20.57
C SER A 692 -32.70 11.32 -19.20
N ARG A 693 -31.41 11.59 -19.00
CA ARG A 693 -30.86 12.02 -17.69
C ARG A 693 -30.96 13.52 -17.43
N SER A 694 -31.37 14.31 -18.42
CA SER A 694 -31.65 15.73 -18.27
C SER A 694 -32.81 16.17 -19.18
N PRO A 695 -33.48 17.29 -18.87
CA PRO A 695 -34.46 17.90 -19.78
C PRO A 695 -33.87 18.35 -21.12
N GLY A 696 -32.57 18.68 -21.16
CA GLY A 696 -31.86 19.04 -22.40
C GLY A 696 -31.67 17.86 -23.34
N ASP A 697 -31.29 16.69 -22.81
CA ASP A 697 -31.21 15.45 -23.60
C ASP A 697 -32.59 15.03 -24.12
N LEU A 698 -33.62 15.15 -23.27
CA LEU A 698 -35.00 14.88 -23.69
C LEU A 698 -35.45 15.82 -24.82
N ARG A 699 -35.13 17.11 -24.73
CA ARG A 699 -35.40 18.09 -25.79
C ARG A 699 -34.76 17.65 -27.12
N GLN A 700 -33.51 17.20 -27.11
CA GLN A 700 -32.83 16.72 -28.33
C GLN A 700 -33.51 15.48 -28.92
N GLN A 701 -33.93 14.53 -28.08
CA GLN A 701 -34.64 13.33 -28.54
C GLN A 701 -36.02 13.64 -29.12
N ILE A 702 -36.77 14.55 -28.49
CA ILE A 702 -38.04 15.06 -29.02
C ILE A 702 -37.79 15.77 -30.37
N ALA A 703 -36.80 16.66 -30.43
CA ALA A 703 -36.46 17.42 -31.62
C ALA A 703 -36.10 16.50 -32.80
N ALA A 704 -35.35 15.41 -32.55
CA ALA A 704 -35.01 14.39 -33.54
C ALA A 704 -36.23 13.59 -34.03
N ARG A 705 -37.12 13.17 -33.14
CA ARG A 705 -38.35 12.43 -33.52
C ARG A 705 -39.40 13.30 -34.21
N LEU A 706 -39.33 14.61 -34.04
CA LEU A 706 -40.16 15.60 -34.73
C LEU A 706 -39.45 16.22 -35.96
N VAL A 707 -38.44 15.57 -36.55
CA VAL A 707 -37.89 16.00 -37.86
C VAL A 707 -38.82 15.57 -38.99
N ASP A 708 -39.21 14.30 -39.02
CA ASP A 708 -39.93 13.65 -40.13
C ASP A 708 -41.47 13.86 -40.12
N VAL A 709 -41.94 14.83 -39.33
CA VAL A 709 -43.36 15.00 -38.99
C VAL A 709 -43.98 16.23 -39.65
N GLY A 710 -43.16 17.08 -40.30
CA GLY A 710 -43.62 18.26 -41.05
C GLY A 710 -44.32 19.30 -40.16
N SER A 711 -45.09 20.19 -40.78
CA SER A 711 -45.91 21.20 -40.07
C SER A 711 -47.23 20.62 -39.51
N ALA A 712 -47.19 19.42 -38.96
CA ALA A 712 -48.31 18.74 -38.35
C ALA A 712 -48.52 19.20 -36.88
N GLY A 713 -49.78 19.33 -36.47
CA GLY A 713 -50.14 19.77 -35.12
C GLY A 713 -50.00 18.66 -34.08
N ILE A 714 -49.23 18.92 -33.02
CA ILE A 714 -49.06 17.99 -31.89
C ILE A 714 -50.28 18.17 -30.97
N GLN A 715 -51.14 17.16 -30.88
CA GLN A 715 -52.43 17.25 -30.17
C GLN A 715 -52.30 17.07 -28.66
N GLN A 716 -51.28 16.34 -28.20
CA GLN A 716 -51.00 16.17 -26.78
C GLN A 716 -49.53 15.79 -26.57
N VAL A 717 -48.93 16.26 -25.48
CA VAL A 717 -47.64 15.78 -24.98
C VAL A 717 -47.78 15.42 -23.51
N SER A 718 -47.42 14.20 -23.12
CA SER A 718 -47.20 13.84 -21.71
C SER A 718 -45.70 13.73 -21.43
N PHE A 719 -45.26 14.36 -20.34
CA PHE A 719 -43.91 14.23 -19.81
C PHE A 719 -43.96 13.40 -18.53
N ARG A 720 -43.11 12.39 -18.40
CA ARG A 720 -42.97 11.56 -17.19
C ARG A 720 -41.56 11.67 -16.64
N ILE A 721 -41.48 12.08 -15.37
CA ILE A 721 -40.24 12.26 -14.60
C ILE A 721 -40.24 11.25 -13.47
N LEU A 722 -39.14 10.50 -13.33
CA LEU A 722 -38.93 9.49 -12.28
C LEU A 722 -37.63 9.80 -11.54
N ALA A 723 -37.70 10.12 -10.26
CA ALA A 723 -36.52 10.30 -9.41
C ALA A 723 -36.60 9.33 -8.21
N ASN A 724 -35.71 8.35 -8.18
CA ASN A 724 -35.56 7.42 -7.05
C ASN A 724 -34.14 7.59 -6.50
N ALA A 725 -34.03 8.13 -5.30
CA ALA A 725 -32.78 8.43 -4.64
C ALA A 725 -32.76 7.82 -3.23
N GLN A 726 -31.66 7.15 -2.88
CA GLN A 726 -31.51 6.40 -1.62
C GLN A 726 -30.28 6.87 -0.84
N ASP A 727 -30.39 6.96 0.49
CA ASP A 727 -29.38 7.52 1.42
C ASP A 727 -28.80 8.89 0.96
N VAL A 728 -29.66 9.75 0.42
CA VAL A 728 -29.31 11.11 0.02
C VAL A 728 -29.77 12.12 1.07
N ASP A 729 -29.07 13.26 1.19
CA ASP A 729 -29.62 14.38 1.95
C ASP A 729 -30.82 14.98 1.19
N LEU A 730 -32.00 14.85 1.78
CA LEU A 730 -33.24 15.34 1.21
C LEU A 730 -33.24 16.86 1.08
N SER A 731 -32.38 17.59 1.80
CA SER A 731 -32.29 19.05 1.73
C SER A 731 -32.08 19.59 0.30
N GLY A 732 -31.42 18.81 -0.56
CA GLY A 732 -31.14 19.13 -1.97
C GLY A 732 -32.33 19.02 -2.94
N PHE A 733 -33.47 18.48 -2.49
CA PHE A 733 -34.72 18.48 -3.27
C PHE A 733 -35.52 19.75 -2.98
N SER A 734 -36.35 20.18 -3.94
CA SER A 734 -37.18 21.37 -3.77
C SER A 734 -38.23 21.17 -2.66
N SER A 735 -38.57 22.25 -1.94
CA SER A 735 -39.57 22.23 -0.87
C SER A 735 -40.96 21.80 -1.35
N GLY A 736 -41.27 21.98 -2.65
CA GLY A 736 -42.50 21.47 -3.25
C GLY A 736 -42.58 19.93 -3.34
N VAL A 737 -41.43 19.24 -3.28
CA VAL A 737 -41.36 17.77 -3.32
C VAL A 737 -41.14 17.16 -1.93
N ARG A 738 -40.25 17.75 -1.11
CA ARG A 738 -39.94 17.24 0.25
C ARG A 738 -40.75 17.85 1.39
N GLY A 739 -41.55 18.87 1.10
CA GLY A 739 -42.20 19.69 2.15
C GLY A 739 -41.17 20.31 3.10
N GLY A 740 -41.42 20.18 4.40
CA GLY A 740 -40.51 20.62 5.46
C GLY A 740 -39.43 19.60 5.86
N ILE A 741 -39.40 18.41 5.24
CA ILE A 741 -38.49 17.32 5.64
C ILE A 741 -37.05 17.64 5.22
N SER A 742 -36.08 17.37 6.10
CA SER A 742 -34.65 17.58 5.87
C SER A 742 -33.82 16.50 6.56
N GLY A 743 -32.56 16.33 6.13
CA GLY A 743 -31.69 15.25 6.58
C GLY A 743 -31.67 14.06 5.62
N ARG A 744 -30.89 13.03 5.96
CA ARG A 744 -30.75 11.83 5.12
C ARG A 744 -32.03 11.00 5.08
N GLY A 745 -32.38 10.54 3.89
CA GLY A 745 -33.50 9.65 3.67
C GLY A 745 -33.49 9.06 2.26
N SER A 746 -34.58 8.38 1.93
CA SER A 746 -34.85 7.91 0.57
C SER A 746 -36.11 8.60 0.05
N LEU A 747 -36.12 8.92 -1.24
CA LEU A 747 -37.19 9.64 -1.91
C LEU A 747 -37.46 8.98 -3.26
N ASP A 748 -38.70 8.54 -3.47
CA ASP A 748 -39.20 8.04 -4.76
C ASP A 748 -40.33 8.94 -5.22
N VAL A 749 -40.18 9.54 -6.40
CA VAL A 749 -41.05 10.59 -6.94
C VAL A 749 -41.31 10.33 -8.41
N GLN A 750 -42.57 10.07 -8.73
CA GLN A 750 -43.09 10.07 -10.09
C GLN A 750 -43.94 11.34 -10.31
N ILE A 751 -43.60 12.11 -11.35
CA ILE A 751 -44.39 13.25 -11.83
C ILE A 751 -44.80 12.98 -13.27
N GLU A 752 -46.09 13.12 -13.57
CA GLU A 752 -46.61 13.05 -14.93
C GLU A 752 -47.34 14.36 -15.26
N LEU A 753 -46.94 15.02 -16.36
CA LEU A 753 -47.46 16.31 -16.79
C LEU A 753 -48.06 16.16 -18.19
N ILE A 754 -49.37 16.29 -18.31
CA ILE A 754 -50.09 16.19 -19.59
C ILE A 754 -50.42 17.59 -20.10
N CYS A 755 -49.91 17.92 -21.28
CA CYS A 755 -50.13 19.18 -21.99
C CYS A 755 -50.96 18.91 -23.25
N PRO A 756 -52.27 19.27 -23.28
CA PRO A 756 -53.06 19.23 -24.50
C PRO A 756 -52.64 20.34 -25.47
N GLY A 757 -52.82 20.09 -26.76
CA GLY A 757 -52.51 20.98 -27.87
C GLY A 757 -53.76 21.58 -28.55
N PRO A 758 -53.67 22.00 -29.83
CA PRO A 758 -52.54 21.82 -30.74
C PRO A 758 -51.30 22.66 -30.36
N MET A 759 -50.13 22.04 -30.40
CA MET A 759 -48.84 22.68 -30.15
C MET A 759 -47.92 22.57 -31.37
N THR A 760 -47.06 23.59 -31.55
CA THR A 760 -45.93 23.55 -32.48
C THR A 760 -44.71 22.86 -31.85
N LYS A 761 -43.80 22.37 -32.69
CA LYS A 761 -42.52 21.78 -32.26
C LYS A 761 -41.74 22.69 -31.30
N ALA A 762 -41.67 23.99 -31.60
CA ALA A 762 -40.96 24.97 -30.79
C ALA A 762 -41.57 25.14 -29.38
N GLU A 763 -42.90 25.09 -29.26
CA GLU A 763 -43.58 25.19 -27.96
C GLU A 763 -43.41 23.92 -27.11
N VAL A 764 -43.34 22.75 -27.74
CA VAL A 764 -43.06 21.49 -27.04
C VAL A 764 -41.61 21.44 -26.54
N GLU A 765 -40.66 21.88 -27.37
CA GLU A 765 -39.26 22.04 -26.96
C GLU A 765 -39.13 23.04 -25.80
N ALA A 766 -39.82 24.19 -25.85
CA ALA A 766 -39.83 25.19 -24.78
C ALA A 766 -40.46 24.66 -23.48
N LYS A 767 -41.52 23.85 -23.55
CA LYS A 767 -42.09 23.18 -22.36
C LYS A 767 -41.13 22.14 -21.77
N CYS A 768 -40.32 21.47 -22.59
CA CYS A 768 -39.31 20.52 -22.12
C CYS A 768 -38.24 21.22 -21.26
N GLU A 769 -37.84 22.45 -21.60
CA GLU A 769 -36.89 23.24 -20.81
C GLU A 769 -37.47 23.78 -19.49
N GLN A 770 -38.80 23.86 -19.39
CA GLN A 770 -39.53 24.28 -18.19
C GLN A 770 -39.80 23.14 -17.20
N LEU A 771 -39.36 21.90 -17.50
CA LEU A 771 -39.55 20.76 -16.62
C LEU A 771 -38.69 20.90 -15.33
N PRO A 772 -39.22 20.48 -14.16
CA PRO A 772 -38.50 20.59 -12.90
C PRO A 772 -37.24 19.70 -12.91
N GLN A 773 -36.09 20.30 -12.59
CA GLN A 773 -34.82 19.59 -12.44
C GLN A 773 -34.78 18.90 -11.06
N LEU A 774 -34.72 17.57 -11.05
CA LEU A 774 -34.65 16.75 -9.84
C LEU A 774 -33.28 16.03 -9.80
N PRO A 775 -32.59 16.01 -8.64
CA PRO A 775 -31.44 15.15 -8.44
C PRO A 775 -31.80 13.68 -8.77
N GLN A 776 -31.00 13.05 -9.63
CA GLN A 776 -31.23 11.68 -10.13
C GLN A 776 -32.55 11.47 -10.92
N GLY A 777 -33.15 12.53 -11.46
CA GLY A 777 -34.34 12.45 -12.29
C GLY A 777 -34.08 11.84 -13.68
N ASN A 778 -34.94 10.90 -14.09
CA ASN A 778 -35.04 10.36 -15.44
C ASN A 778 -36.31 10.91 -16.12
N TYR A 779 -36.15 11.44 -17.33
CA TYR A 779 -37.16 12.20 -18.06
C TYR A 779 -37.57 11.46 -19.34
N SER A 780 -38.85 11.37 -19.62
CA SER A 780 -39.38 10.80 -20.87
C SER A 780 -40.61 11.58 -21.33
N ALA A 781 -40.93 11.49 -22.62
CA ALA A 781 -42.11 12.11 -23.22
C ALA A 781 -42.82 11.18 -24.20
N ARG A 782 -44.15 11.30 -24.26
CA ARG A 782 -45.00 10.74 -25.32
C ARG A 782 -45.77 11.87 -25.99
N LEU A 783 -45.85 11.84 -27.31
CA LEU A 783 -46.48 12.86 -28.14
C LEU A 783 -47.53 12.20 -29.03
N GLN A 784 -48.75 12.74 -29.06
CA GLN A 784 -49.77 12.37 -30.03
C GLN A 784 -49.76 13.41 -31.15
N VAL A 785 -49.56 12.96 -32.40
CA VAL A 785 -49.50 13.85 -33.57
C VAL A 785 -50.49 13.40 -34.63
N VAL A 786 -51.17 14.35 -35.26
CA VAL A 786 -52.08 14.11 -36.38
C VAL A 786 -51.32 14.20 -37.69
N ARG A 787 -51.25 13.10 -38.45
CA ARG A 787 -50.81 13.15 -39.85
C ARG A 787 -52.01 13.43 -40.74
N LYS A 788 -51.83 14.30 -41.75
CA LYS A 788 -52.75 14.32 -42.90
C LYS A 788 -52.43 13.09 -43.75
N ARG A 789 -53.47 12.42 -44.27
CA ARG A 789 -53.31 11.53 -45.41
C ARG A 789 -53.03 12.40 -46.63
N ASP A 790 -51.92 12.12 -47.31
CA ASP A 790 -51.72 12.60 -48.68
C ASP A 790 -52.56 11.69 -49.60
N GLU A 791 -53.50 12.30 -50.32
CA GLU A 791 -54.15 11.66 -51.47
C GLU A 791 -53.33 12.01 -52.73
N ASP A 792 -52.97 10.97 -53.50
CA ASP A 792 -52.31 10.98 -54.82
C ASP A 792 -50.94 11.67 -54.98
N ALA A 793 -49.84 10.91 -54.75
CA ALA A 793 -48.63 10.85 -55.62
C ALA A 793 -47.65 9.74 -55.20
#